data_AF-A0A3D0NDT6-F1
#
_entry.id   AF-A0A3D0NDT6-F1
#
_cell.length_a   1.000
_cell.length_b   1.000
_cell.length_c   1.000
_cell.angle_alpha   90.00
_cell.angle_beta   90.00
_cell.angle_gamma   90.00
#
_symmetry.space_group_name_H-M   'P 1'
#
loop_
_entity.id
_entity.type
_entity.pdbx_description
1 polymer ?
#
loop_
_entity_poly.entity_id
_entity_poly.type
_entity_poly.pdbx_seq_one_letter_code
_entity_poly.pdbx_strand_id
1 'polypeptide(L)'
;MSIRDMVEGFALAFILAFIFRGFVVEAFIIPTGSMAHGLQGRHIEHICKRCGHRYRVGASVENPNPADPYSNDEIIATVCPMCGFTEVLDKANEPSKNAFAGDRILVNKYAYMFNDPERWDVIVFKNPSDTTINYIKRLVGLPGEKLLVANGDVYTKPLTNTNAVYEIARKPEHKQLAMMQLVHDTQFRPQVLDDIMWPQPWRMVGTYADGYHPPAEEGKPGYWKASTEGFRYSIDGSNSDKVSIRYHHNIPDQTFWVKYNQLDANIKQAEAEGYIAEAAQSRERLKTMFWPLPRLITDVYAYNTSIKRSDLLSPTKNPFRRFPNEVVEQGSESDSTRGDSDSVDLGSEYVARFRDVLEGDYPAPNQVVNSVAQMLKSDWPSGDLRGQYWVGDLAVEFDVTIESDSGKLGFDIVESGVYYEGEIDVATGKLTLSIDGGEEYFVSSNSDNSAGFKGPVIEGQTSIRGKGEYEIRFSNFDNELRVWVDDDLIELNHPATFETERIRGPRWSAEDAGDLLPVGLHSTGVAVELTNARIYRDVYYIATKSIARDREYSLNDFRESEETMKLISQYEDDIARIEPVWLLPRSSKLPSYSELSLHLDLFPAWNDSKFLIDRQALEFEVEEDEFFPMGDNSPQSSDARSSSWFNQVGRHTFNRKLFIGEALLIYWPHPDEIPGSGVSLIPNFRRIGVIR
;
A
#
# COMPACT_ATOMS: atom_id res chain seq x y z
N MET A 1 -26.35 29.86 39.61
CA MET A 1 -25.87 28.52 40.01
C MET A 1 -25.10 28.69 41.32
N SER A 2 -25.49 28.01 42.40
CA SER A 2 -24.72 28.13 43.65
C SER A 2 -23.40 27.36 43.52
N ILE A 3 -22.36 27.77 44.24
CA ILE A 3 -21.06 27.05 44.25
C ILE A 3 -21.28 25.58 44.64
N ARG A 4 -22.25 25.31 45.51
CA ARG A 4 -22.64 23.97 45.92
C ARG A 4 -23.21 23.15 44.75
N ASP A 5 -24.09 23.71 43.94
CA ASP A 5 -24.68 23.00 42.78
C ASP A 5 -23.60 22.67 41.74
N MET A 6 -22.62 23.56 41.58
CA MET A 6 -21.46 23.34 40.71
C MET A 6 -20.59 22.19 41.24
N VAL A 7 -20.29 22.19 42.54
CA VAL A 7 -19.50 21.13 43.18
C VAL A 7 -20.21 19.77 43.17
N GLU A 8 -21.51 19.73 43.49
CA GLU A 8 -22.33 18.51 43.44
C GLU A 8 -22.42 17.98 42.00
N GLY A 9 -22.61 18.86 41.01
CA GLY A 9 -22.61 18.49 39.59
C GLY A 9 -21.27 17.90 39.13
N PHE A 10 -20.14 18.52 39.48
CA PHE A 10 -18.82 17.98 39.15
C PHE A 10 -18.54 16.65 39.84
N ALA A 11 -18.92 16.49 41.11
CA ALA A 11 -18.74 15.25 41.84
C ALA A 11 -19.57 14.11 41.24
N LEU A 12 -20.83 14.35 40.89
CA LEU A 12 -21.67 13.37 40.21
C LEU A 12 -21.12 13.02 38.83
N ALA A 13 -20.71 14.01 38.02
CA ALA A 13 -20.11 13.77 36.72
C ALA A 13 -18.82 12.92 36.83
N PHE A 14 -17.99 13.19 37.83
CA PHE A 14 -16.77 12.43 38.09
C PHE A 14 -17.08 10.99 38.50
N ILE A 15 -18.01 10.77 39.44
CA ILE A 15 -18.44 9.42 39.86
C ILE A 15 -19.02 8.65 38.66
N LEU A 16 -19.91 9.26 37.89
CA LEU A 16 -20.49 8.64 36.70
C LEU A 16 -19.42 8.32 35.66
N ALA A 17 -18.46 9.22 35.42
CA ALA A 17 -17.34 8.97 34.51
C ALA A 17 -16.48 7.78 34.99
N PHE A 18 -16.24 7.65 36.30
CA PHE A 18 -15.52 6.50 36.87
C PHE A 18 -16.30 5.20 36.77
N ILE A 19 -17.60 5.21 37.01
CA ILE A 19 -18.46 4.02 36.83
C ILE A 19 -18.49 3.63 35.36
N PHE A 20 -18.71 4.60 34.47
CA PHE A 20 -18.73 4.39 33.03
C PHE A 20 -17.40 3.81 32.54
N ARG A 21 -16.26 4.37 32.98
CA ARG A 21 -14.91 3.86 32.67
C ARG A 21 -14.58 2.52 33.35
N GLY A 22 -15.14 2.24 34.52
CA GLY A 22 -14.88 0.99 35.23
C GLY A 22 -15.64 -0.20 34.64
N PHE A 23 -16.89 0.04 34.23
CA PHE A 23 -17.83 -1.03 33.92
C PHE A 23 -18.25 -1.07 32.44
N VAL A 24 -18.40 0.09 31.78
CA VAL A 24 -18.95 0.16 30.42
C VAL A 24 -17.85 0.18 29.37
N VAL A 25 -16.85 1.03 29.56
CA VAL A 25 -15.80 1.28 28.57
C VAL A 25 -14.42 1.08 29.15
N GLU A 26 -13.58 0.26 28.51
CA GLU A 26 -12.18 0.09 28.89
C GLU A 26 -11.24 0.74 27.89
N ALA A 27 -10.17 1.35 28.40
CA ALA A 27 -9.20 2.05 27.58
C ALA A 27 -7.92 1.22 27.39
N PHE A 28 -7.50 1.03 26.14
CA PHE A 28 -6.27 0.30 25.79
C PHE A 28 -5.31 1.19 25.01
N ILE A 29 -4.01 0.88 25.09
CA ILE A 29 -2.97 1.41 24.22
C ILE A 29 -2.55 0.27 23.30
N ILE A 30 -2.44 0.53 22.00
CA ILE A 30 -2.05 -0.47 21.02
C ILE A 30 -0.53 -0.46 20.82
N PRO A 31 0.21 -1.49 21.28
CA PRO A 31 1.67 -1.47 21.20
C PRO A 31 2.20 -1.91 19.83
N THR A 32 1.47 -2.76 19.11
CA THR A 32 1.90 -3.39 17.85
C THR A 32 1.05 -2.92 16.68
N GLY A 33 1.65 -2.79 15.50
CA GLY A 33 0.99 -2.32 14.29
C GLY A 33 0.09 -3.33 13.59
N SER A 34 -0.38 -4.35 14.30
CA SER A 34 -1.00 -5.52 13.70
C SER A 34 -2.40 -5.29 13.09
N MET A 35 -2.93 -4.10 13.30
CA MET A 35 -4.23 -3.66 12.80
C MET A 35 -4.08 -2.42 11.92
N ALA A 36 -2.84 -2.08 11.52
CA ALA A 36 -2.58 -0.94 10.66
C ALA A 36 -3.13 -1.20 9.24
N HIS A 37 -3.64 -0.20 8.53
CA HIS A 37 -3.68 1.23 8.90
C HIS A 37 -4.89 1.65 9.76
N GLY A 38 -5.89 0.78 9.99
CA GLY A 38 -7.09 1.13 10.76
C GLY A 38 -6.77 1.52 12.20
N LEU A 39 -5.86 0.76 12.84
CA LEU A 39 -5.36 1.04 14.19
C LEU A 39 -3.83 0.97 14.23
N GLN A 40 -3.22 2.05 14.68
CA GLN A 40 -1.78 2.21 14.66
C GLN A 40 -1.18 1.71 15.98
N GLY A 41 -0.21 0.82 15.87
CA GLY A 41 0.65 0.42 17.00
C GLY A 41 1.67 1.49 17.32
N ARG A 42 2.76 1.13 18.02
CA ARG A 42 3.92 2.02 18.10
C ARG A 42 4.41 2.37 16.69
N HIS A 43 4.42 3.66 16.35
CA HIS A 43 4.66 4.14 14.99
C HIS A 43 5.34 5.52 14.97
N ILE A 44 5.93 5.86 13.83
CA ILE A 44 6.45 7.17 13.49
C ILE A 44 5.48 7.79 12.48
N GLU A 45 5.11 9.06 12.68
CA GLU A 45 4.35 9.85 11.71
C GLU A 45 5.34 10.75 10.97
N HIS A 46 5.36 10.67 9.64
CA HIS A 46 6.38 11.31 8.82
C HIS A 46 5.75 12.09 7.67
N ILE A 47 6.30 13.26 7.37
CA ILE A 47 5.97 14.05 6.19
C ILE A 47 7.18 13.98 5.26
N CYS A 48 7.00 13.44 4.06
CA CYS A 48 8.07 13.28 3.09
C CYS A 48 8.65 14.65 2.70
N LYS A 49 9.97 14.87 2.85
CA LYS A 49 10.61 16.12 2.44
C LYS A 49 10.64 16.37 0.92
N ARG A 50 10.35 15.36 0.09
CA ARG A 50 10.34 15.45 -1.38
C ARG A 50 8.98 15.75 -1.99
N CYS A 51 7.92 15.07 -1.54
CA CYS A 51 6.56 15.23 -2.09
C CYS A 51 5.55 15.82 -1.11
N GLY A 52 5.90 15.99 0.17
CA GLY A 52 4.96 16.48 1.19
C GLY A 52 3.91 15.46 1.65
N HIS A 53 3.91 14.22 1.13
CA HIS A 53 2.97 13.19 1.57
C HIS A 53 3.20 12.84 3.03
N ARG A 54 2.11 12.82 3.81
CA ARG A 54 2.10 12.39 5.21
C ARG A 54 1.78 10.90 5.27
N TYR A 55 2.68 10.11 5.84
CA TYR A 55 2.52 8.67 6.00
C TYR A 55 2.98 8.20 7.39
N ARG A 56 2.70 6.93 7.70
CA ARG A 56 3.00 6.31 9.00
C ARG A 56 3.87 5.10 8.80
N VAL A 57 4.72 4.84 9.78
CA VAL A 57 5.68 3.75 9.77
C VAL A 57 5.69 3.03 11.10
N GLY A 58 5.50 1.72 11.08
CA GLY A 58 5.55 0.86 12.25
C GLY A 58 6.93 0.89 12.90
N ALA A 59 6.94 1.19 14.19
CA ALA A 59 8.13 1.24 15.03
C ALA A 59 7.97 0.30 16.24
N SER A 60 7.23 -0.79 16.07
CA SER A 60 7.01 -1.78 17.14
C SER A 60 8.31 -2.43 17.63
N VAL A 61 9.39 -2.39 16.83
CA VAL A 61 10.74 -2.83 17.24
C VAL A 61 11.38 -1.92 18.29
N GLU A 62 10.89 -0.68 18.43
CA GLU A 62 11.32 0.27 19.47
C GLU A 62 10.51 0.14 20.76
N ASN A 63 9.60 -0.83 20.85
CA ASN A 63 8.93 -1.12 22.10
C ASN A 63 9.96 -1.61 23.13
N PRO A 64 9.95 -1.11 24.37
CA PRO A 64 10.84 -1.60 25.40
C PRO A 64 10.61 -3.09 25.64
N ASN A 65 11.64 -3.92 25.47
CA ASN A 65 11.59 -5.31 25.87
C ASN A 65 11.88 -5.43 27.39
N PRO A 66 10.90 -5.82 28.22
CA PRO A 66 11.11 -5.93 29.67
C PRO A 66 12.10 -7.03 30.05
N ALA A 67 12.26 -8.05 29.20
CA ALA A 67 13.17 -9.17 29.41
C ALA A 67 14.62 -8.85 29.00
N ASP A 68 14.81 -7.93 28.05
CA ASP A 68 16.13 -7.46 27.63
C ASP A 68 16.08 -6.00 27.14
N PRO A 69 16.29 -5.01 28.04
CA PRO A 69 16.22 -3.60 27.72
C PRO A 69 17.27 -3.12 26.69
N TYR A 70 18.32 -3.92 26.46
CA TYR A 70 19.41 -3.60 25.53
C TYR A 70 19.19 -4.21 24.13
N SER A 71 18.13 -5.01 23.95
CA SER A 71 17.79 -5.65 22.68
C SER A 71 16.95 -4.79 21.73
N ASN A 72 16.52 -3.59 22.17
CA ASN A 72 15.63 -2.76 21.36
C ASN A 72 16.36 -2.28 20.11
N ASP A 73 15.73 -2.50 18.96
CA ASP A 73 16.19 -1.97 17.68
C ASP A 73 15.56 -0.60 17.44
N GLU A 74 16.10 0.15 16.49
CA GLU A 74 15.68 1.52 16.20
C GLU A 74 15.34 1.67 14.72
N ILE A 75 14.23 2.33 14.39
CA ILE A 75 13.98 2.77 13.02
C ILE A 75 14.87 3.98 12.73
N ILE A 76 15.74 3.87 11.74
CA ILE A 76 16.69 4.92 11.33
C ILE A 76 16.33 5.55 9.99
N ALA A 77 15.48 4.91 9.16
CA ALA A 77 15.01 5.52 7.93
C ALA A 77 13.61 5.05 7.55
N THR A 78 12.91 5.84 6.75
CA THR A 78 11.56 5.53 6.26
C THR A 78 11.50 5.69 4.75
N VAL A 79 10.56 4.99 4.11
CA VAL A 79 10.33 5.08 2.65
C VAL A 79 8.96 5.68 2.39
N CYS A 80 8.89 6.74 1.59
CA CYS A 80 7.63 7.34 1.19
C CYS A 80 6.88 6.44 0.19
N PRO A 81 5.59 6.09 0.42
CA PRO A 81 4.82 5.29 -0.53
C PRO A 81 4.53 6.00 -1.85
N MET A 82 4.43 7.33 -1.85
CA MET A 82 4.01 8.08 -3.04
C MET A 82 5.15 8.31 -4.04
N CYS A 83 6.38 8.52 -3.54
CA CYS A 83 7.51 8.84 -4.41
C CYS A 83 8.72 7.92 -4.23
N GLY A 84 8.68 6.95 -3.30
CA GLY A 84 9.77 6.01 -3.04
C GLY A 84 11.01 6.60 -2.37
N PHE A 85 10.99 7.88 -2.01
CA PHE A 85 12.13 8.54 -1.38
C PHE A 85 12.42 7.93 -0.01
N THR A 86 13.70 7.59 0.24
CA THR A 86 14.16 7.09 1.53
C THR A 86 14.76 8.24 2.33
N GLU A 87 14.23 8.49 3.53
CA GLU A 87 14.70 9.56 4.41
C GLU A 87 15.30 8.97 5.68
N VAL A 88 16.55 9.33 6.00
CA VAL A 88 17.22 8.93 7.25
C VAL A 88 16.79 9.87 8.36
N LEU A 89 16.20 9.31 9.40
CA LEU A 89 15.64 10.07 10.52
C LEU A 89 16.76 10.63 11.40
N ASP A 90 16.70 11.92 11.73
CA ASP A 90 17.55 12.53 12.75
C ASP A 90 16.82 12.64 14.09
N LYS A 91 16.60 11.50 14.74
CA LYS A 91 15.86 11.44 16.03
C LYS A 91 16.54 12.19 17.18
N ALA A 92 17.85 12.42 17.09
CA ALA A 92 18.60 13.14 18.09
C ALA A 92 18.27 14.64 18.07
N ASN A 93 18.13 15.22 16.87
CA ASN A 93 17.87 16.65 16.69
C ASN A 93 16.41 16.97 16.36
N GLU A 94 15.61 15.98 15.92
CA GLU A 94 14.21 16.13 15.52
C GLU A 94 13.28 15.20 16.34
N PRO A 95 12.79 15.65 17.51
CA PRO A 95 11.94 14.83 18.36
C PRO A 95 10.63 14.36 17.70
N SER A 96 10.14 15.06 16.67
CA SER A 96 8.95 14.66 15.90
C SER A 96 9.17 13.39 15.08
N LYS A 97 10.42 12.97 14.87
CA LYS A 97 10.77 11.70 14.22
C LYS A 97 10.81 10.50 15.18
N ASN A 98 10.54 10.71 16.47
CA ASN A 98 10.49 9.63 17.46
C ASN A 98 9.20 8.82 17.35
N ALA A 99 9.28 7.54 17.72
CA ALA A 99 8.11 6.67 17.72
C ALA A 99 7.15 6.97 18.87
N PHE A 100 5.86 7.06 18.54
CA PHE A 100 4.74 7.22 19.46
C PHE A 100 4.31 5.88 20.02
N ALA A 101 3.81 5.84 21.26
CA ALA A 101 3.40 4.60 21.93
C ALA A 101 2.24 3.84 21.27
N GLY A 102 1.59 4.44 20.25
CA GLY A 102 0.47 3.88 19.51
C GLY A 102 -0.88 4.51 19.86
N ASP A 103 -1.91 4.10 19.14
CA ASP A 103 -3.26 4.62 19.31
C ASP A 103 -3.87 4.20 20.65
N ARG A 104 -4.72 5.07 21.20
CA ARG A 104 -5.52 4.77 22.38
C ARG A 104 -6.97 4.59 22.01
N ILE A 105 -7.52 3.44 22.38
CA ILE A 105 -8.87 3.04 22.01
C ILE A 105 -9.77 2.90 23.24
N LEU A 106 -11.07 3.11 23.02
CA LEU A 106 -12.14 2.77 23.94
C LEU A 106 -12.85 1.51 23.46
N VAL A 107 -13.04 0.55 24.37
CA VAL A 107 -13.68 -0.74 24.10
C VAL A 107 -15.00 -0.83 24.85
N ASN A 108 -16.09 -1.13 24.15
CA ASN A 108 -17.39 -1.39 24.74
C ASN A 108 -17.49 -2.83 25.23
N LYS A 109 -17.53 -2.99 26.55
CA LYS A 109 -17.63 -4.30 27.19
C LYS A 109 -18.98 -5.00 27.01
N TYR A 110 -20.02 -4.23 26.68
CA TYR A 110 -21.38 -4.71 26.58
C TYR A 110 -21.87 -4.89 25.14
N ALA A 111 -21.07 -4.55 24.13
CA ALA A 111 -21.44 -4.66 22.71
C ALA A 111 -22.01 -6.05 22.39
N TYR A 112 -21.25 -7.09 22.73
CA TYR A 112 -21.62 -8.48 22.43
C TYR A 112 -22.43 -9.19 23.52
N MET A 113 -22.93 -8.43 24.51
CA MET A 113 -23.90 -8.92 25.49
C MET A 113 -25.34 -8.82 24.95
N PHE A 114 -25.59 -7.83 24.08
CA PHE A 114 -26.93 -7.55 23.54
C PHE A 114 -27.02 -7.76 22.03
N ASN A 115 -25.88 -7.72 21.32
CA ASN A 115 -25.79 -7.98 19.89
C ASN A 115 -24.87 -9.18 19.64
N ASP A 116 -25.04 -9.82 18.50
CA ASP A 116 -24.05 -10.77 18.02
C ASP A 116 -22.93 -10.06 17.27
N PRO A 117 -21.68 -10.56 17.37
CA PRO A 117 -20.57 -9.99 16.64
C PRO A 117 -20.75 -10.19 15.14
N GLU A 118 -20.46 -9.15 14.37
CA GLU A 118 -20.53 -9.18 12.92
C GLU A 118 -19.15 -9.41 12.32
N ARG A 119 -19.13 -9.98 11.12
CA ARG A 119 -17.87 -10.10 10.38
C ARG A 119 -17.29 -8.70 10.15
N TRP A 120 -15.97 -8.63 10.16
CA TRP A 120 -15.16 -7.43 10.01
C TRP A 120 -15.14 -6.49 11.23
N ASP A 121 -15.85 -6.81 12.31
CA ASP A 121 -15.77 -6.05 13.55
C ASP A 121 -14.36 -6.07 14.13
N VAL A 122 -13.94 -4.96 14.74
CA VAL A 122 -12.69 -4.89 15.48
C VAL A 122 -12.95 -5.26 16.93
N ILE A 123 -12.51 -6.46 17.30
CA ILE A 123 -12.83 -7.09 18.57
C ILE A 123 -11.63 -7.08 19.52
N VAL A 124 -11.90 -7.00 20.81
CA VAL A 124 -10.92 -7.21 21.88
C VAL A 124 -11.27 -8.47 22.64
N PHE A 125 -10.29 -9.35 22.80
CA PHE A 125 -10.46 -10.65 23.46
C PHE A 125 -9.17 -11.07 24.17
N LYS A 126 -9.28 -12.03 25.10
CA LYS A 126 -8.14 -12.60 25.82
C LYS A 126 -7.44 -13.64 24.96
N ASN A 127 -6.11 -13.62 24.94
CA ASN A 127 -5.32 -14.63 24.25
C ASN A 127 -5.69 -16.04 24.77
N PRO A 128 -6.07 -16.99 23.88
CA PRO A 128 -6.44 -18.35 24.26
C PRO A 128 -5.36 -19.13 25.01
N SER A 129 -4.08 -18.84 24.77
CA SER A 129 -2.97 -19.53 25.43
C SER A 129 -2.47 -18.85 26.70
N ASP A 130 -2.66 -17.54 26.83
CA ASP A 130 -2.33 -16.77 28.02
C ASP A 130 -3.36 -15.65 28.24
N THR A 131 -4.36 -15.93 29.07
CA THR A 131 -5.47 -15.00 29.34
C THR A 131 -5.08 -13.71 30.08
N THR A 132 -3.81 -13.54 30.45
CA THR A 132 -3.29 -12.26 30.98
C THR A 132 -3.01 -11.23 29.89
N ILE A 133 -2.95 -11.67 28.63
CA ILE A 133 -2.69 -10.84 27.46
C ILE A 133 -4.00 -10.63 26.69
N ASN A 134 -4.30 -9.38 26.34
CA ASN A 134 -5.43 -9.02 25.50
C ASN A 134 -4.95 -8.77 24.07
N TYR A 135 -5.75 -9.19 23.09
CA TYR A 135 -5.54 -8.92 21.68
C TYR A 135 -6.67 -8.08 21.11
N ILE A 136 -6.32 -7.26 20.11
CA ILE A 136 -7.26 -6.55 19.27
C ILE A 136 -7.10 -7.03 17.83
N LYS A 137 -8.18 -7.52 17.22
CA LYS A 137 -8.15 -8.09 15.87
C LYS A 137 -9.41 -7.79 15.10
N ARG A 138 -9.33 -7.96 13.78
CA ARG A 138 -10.51 -8.00 12.92
C ARG A 138 -11.12 -9.39 13.02
N LEU A 139 -12.42 -9.46 13.29
CA LEU A 139 -13.15 -10.72 13.25
C LEU A 139 -13.37 -11.12 11.79
N VAL A 140 -12.87 -12.28 11.38
CA VAL A 140 -12.94 -12.72 9.98
C VAL A 140 -13.75 -13.99 9.81
N GLY A 141 -13.77 -14.91 10.77
CA GLY A 141 -14.64 -16.08 10.75
C GLY A 141 -15.67 -16.07 11.89
N LEU A 142 -16.90 -16.41 11.56
CA LEU A 142 -18.06 -16.49 12.44
C LEU A 142 -18.41 -17.95 12.79
N PRO A 143 -19.20 -18.20 13.84
CA PRO A 143 -19.51 -19.55 14.27
C PRO A 143 -20.31 -20.34 13.23
N GLY A 144 -20.03 -21.64 13.13
CA GLY A 144 -20.79 -22.58 12.29
C GLY A 144 -20.45 -22.53 10.79
N GLU A 145 -19.26 -22.04 10.43
CA GLU A 145 -18.84 -21.90 9.03
C GLU A 145 -17.45 -22.49 8.75
N LYS A 146 -17.18 -22.74 7.46
CA LYS A 146 -15.83 -22.90 6.93
C LYS A 146 -15.38 -21.59 6.32
N LEU A 147 -14.17 -21.19 6.67
CA LEU A 147 -13.49 -20.01 6.17
C LEU A 147 -12.39 -20.43 5.19
N LEU A 148 -12.36 -19.84 4.01
CA LEU A 148 -11.33 -20.03 3.01
C LEU A 148 -10.62 -18.70 2.76
N VAL A 149 -9.31 -18.65 2.95
CA VAL A 149 -8.46 -17.52 2.55
C VAL A 149 -7.75 -17.91 1.26
N ALA A 150 -8.01 -17.18 0.18
CA ALA A 150 -7.47 -17.46 -1.13
C ALA A 150 -7.51 -16.20 -2.01
N ASN A 151 -6.53 -16.02 -2.88
CA ASN A 151 -6.52 -14.97 -3.91
C ASN A 151 -6.58 -13.52 -3.37
N GLY A 152 -6.16 -13.26 -2.13
CA GLY A 152 -6.32 -11.94 -1.52
C GLY A 152 -7.68 -11.72 -0.85
N ASP A 153 -8.60 -12.67 -0.96
CA ASP A 153 -9.96 -12.59 -0.45
C ASP A 153 -10.25 -13.62 0.65
N VAL A 154 -11.43 -13.46 1.24
CA VAL A 154 -12.02 -14.37 2.22
C VAL A 154 -13.32 -14.90 1.68
N TYR A 155 -13.50 -16.22 1.71
CA TYR A 155 -14.72 -16.90 1.32
C TYR A 155 -15.27 -17.72 2.48
N THR A 156 -16.57 -17.93 2.49
CA THR A 156 -17.26 -18.68 3.55
C THR A 156 -18.30 -19.63 3.01
N LYS A 157 -18.58 -20.68 3.77
CA LYS A 157 -19.76 -21.54 3.55
C LYS A 157 -20.19 -22.19 4.87
N PRO A 158 -21.45 -22.63 5.02
CA PRO A 158 -21.89 -23.30 6.23
C PRO A 158 -21.07 -24.56 6.54
N LEU A 159 -20.69 -24.75 7.80
CA LEU A 159 -19.87 -25.89 8.25
C LEU A 159 -20.56 -27.24 8.01
N THR A 160 -21.87 -27.28 8.19
CA THR A 160 -22.69 -28.50 8.10
C THR A 160 -23.14 -28.85 6.69
N ASN A 161 -23.08 -27.90 5.74
CA ASN A 161 -23.58 -28.12 4.38
C ASN A 161 -22.43 -28.38 3.40
N THR A 162 -22.13 -29.66 3.14
CA THR A 162 -21.06 -30.06 2.23
C THR A 162 -21.32 -29.72 0.76
N ASN A 163 -22.58 -29.48 0.38
CA ASN A 163 -22.96 -29.11 -0.99
C ASN A 163 -22.94 -27.60 -1.22
N ALA A 164 -22.75 -26.78 -0.18
CA ALA A 164 -22.62 -25.35 -0.33
C ALA A 164 -21.32 -25.00 -1.06
N VAL A 165 -21.40 -24.01 -1.94
CA VAL A 165 -20.24 -23.40 -2.60
C VAL A 165 -19.70 -22.31 -1.68
N TYR A 166 -18.41 -22.04 -1.79
CA TYR A 166 -17.79 -20.90 -1.11
C TYR A 166 -18.30 -19.58 -1.72
N GLU A 167 -18.80 -18.69 -0.88
CA GLU A 167 -19.22 -17.35 -1.26
C GLU A 167 -18.22 -16.34 -0.70
N ILE A 168 -17.85 -15.35 -1.49
CA ILE A 168 -16.97 -14.27 -1.04
C ILE A 168 -17.62 -13.51 0.11
N ALA A 169 -16.88 -13.34 1.20
CA ALA A 169 -17.29 -12.57 2.34
C ALA A 169 -17.03 -11.08 2.06
N ARG A 170 -17.96 -10.43 1.34
CA ARG A 170 -17.80 -9.01 0.99
C ARG A 170 -17.81 -8.11 2.22
N LYS A 171 -17.05 -7.01 2.15
CA LYS A 171 -17.08 -5.99 3.21
C LYS A 171 -18.23 -5.01 2.98
N PRO A 172 -18.96 -4.62 4.04
CA PRO A 172 -19.90 -3.51 3.96
C PRO A 172 -19.20 -2.24 3.46
N GLU A 173 -19.90 -1.41 2.69
CA GLU A 173 -19.36 -0.19 2.07
C GLU A 173 -18.51 0.66 3.01
N HIS A 174 -19.05 1.04 4.17
CA HIS A 174 -18.35 1.90 5.12
C HIS A 174 -17.08 1.25 5.72
N LYS A 175 -17.02 -0.09 5.81
CA LYS A 175 -15.84 -0.84 6.25
C LYS A 175 -14.82 -0.93 5.11
N GLN A 176 -15.28 -1.21 3.89
CA GLN A 176 -14.44 -1.23 2.69
C GLN A 176 -13.72 0.11 2.51
N LEU A 177 -14.47 1.23 2.53
CA LEU A 177 -13.90 2.58 2.39
C LEU A 177 -12.89 2.91 3.49
N ALA A 178 -13.12 2.43 4.72
CA ALA A 178 -12.20 2.63 5.84
C ALA A 178 -10.93 1.76 5.78
N MET A 179 -10.91 0.74 4.92
CA MET A 179 -9.82 -0.23 4.77
C MET A 179 -9.00 -0.06 3.50
N MET A 180 -9.44 0.80 2.57
CA MET A 180 -8.72 1.06 1.33
C MET A 180 -7.31 1.59 1.60
N GLN A 181 -6.33 1.06 0.87
CA GLN A 181 -4.94 1.50 0.98
C GLN A 181 -4.57 2.34 -0.23
N LEU A 182 -4.10 3.56 0.01
CA LEU A 182 -3.65 4.45 -1.06
C LEU A 182 -2.41 3.86 -1.73
N VAL A 183 -2.50 3.66 -3.05
CA VAL A 183 -1.41 3.21 -3.92
C VAL A 183 -0.69 4.42 -4.51
N HIS A 184 -1.47 5.40 -5.00
CA HIS A 184 -0.92 6.58 -5.65
C HIS A 184 -1.90 7.75 -5.60
N ASP A 185 -1.37 8.96 -5.47
CA ASP A 185 -2.13 10.20 -5.51
C ASP A 185 -1.30 11.25 -6.24
N THR A 186 -1.89 11.83 -7.29
CA THR A 186 -1.22 12.79 -8.15
C THR A 186 -0.84 14.11 -7.46
N GLN A 187 -1.43 14.43 -6.30
CA GLN A 187 -1.05 15.60 -5.51
C GLN A 187 0.37 15.47 -4.93
N PHE A 188 0.86 14.26 -4.71
CA PHE A 188 2.13 14.01 -4.00
C PHE A 188 3.28 13.66 -4.94
N ARG A 189 3.48 14.50 -5.96
CA ARG A 189 4.58 14.37 -6.90
C ARG A 189 5.73 15.32 -6.56
N PRO A 190 6.97 14.84 -6.38
CA PRO A 190 8.13 15.71 -6.22
C PRO A 190 8.44 16.52 -7.48
N GLN A 191 8.70 17.83 -7.33
CA GLN A 191 9.11 18.72 -8.43
C GLN A 191 10.33 18.20 -9.20
N VAL A 192 11.26 17.56 -8.49
CA VAL A 192 12.48 16.99 -9.08
C VAL A 192 12.20 15.94 -10.16
N LEU A 193 11.06 15.22 -10.07
CA LEU A 193 10.67 14.27 -11.10
C LEU A 193 10.26 15.00 -12.39
N ASP A 194 9.66 16.19 -12.28
CA ASP A 194 9.32 17.02 -13.45
C ASP A 194 10.58 17.64 -14.08
N ASP A 195 11.52 18.09 -13.25
CA ASP A 195 12.78 18.70 -13.70
C ASP A 195 13.64 17.74 -14.54
N ILE A 196 13.55 16.43 -14.26
CA ILE A 196 14.22 15.37 -15.03
C ILE A 196 13.32 14.72 -16.09
N MET A 197 12.12 15.26 -16.34
CA MET A 197 11.16 14.70 -17.30
C MET A 197 10.78 13.24 -17.01
N TRP A 198 10.72 12.85 -15.74
CA TRP A 198 10.18 11.56 -15.33
C TRP A 198 8.74 11.46 -15.82
N PRO A 199 8.33 10.37 -16.50
CA PRO A 199 7.01 10.34 -17.10
C PRO A 199 5.87 10.45 -16.08
N GLN A 200 4.82 11.19 -16.46
CA GLN A 200 3.60 11.24 -15.65
C GLN A 200 2.95 9.85 -15.57
N PRO A 201 2.43 9.43 -14.40
CA PRO A 201 1.76 8.14 -14.27
C PRO A 201 0.53 8.02 -15.18
N TRP A 202 -0.26 9.08 -15.30
CA TRP A 202 -1.41 9.13 -16.22
C TRP A 202 -1.00 9.69 -17.55
N ARG A 203 -1.29 8.95 -18.64
CA ARG A 203 -0.93 9.33 -20.01
C ARG A 203 -1.61 8.39 -21.00
N MET A 204 -1.57 8.76 -22.27
CA MET A 204 -2.09 7.91 -23.33
C MET A 204 -1.26 6.63 -23.46
N VAL A 205 -1.83 5.56 -24.03
CA VAL A 205 -1.09 4.31 -24.23
C VAL A 205 -0.11 4.49 -25.40
N GLY A 206 1.17 4.24 -25.13
CA GLY A 206 2.28 4.39 -26.07
C GLY A 206 2.94 3.06 -26.45
N THR A 207 4.19 3.12 -26.92
CA THR A 207 5.01 1.93 -27.16
C THR A 207 6.05 1.74 -26.05
N TYR A 208 6.51 0.50 -25.84
CA TYR A 208 7.40 0.12 -24.74
C TYR A 208 8.70 -0.58 -25.18
N ALA A 209 9.07 -0.52 -26.46
CA ALA A 209 10.14 -1.35 -27.03
C ALA A 209 11.53 -1.11 -26.39
N ASP A 210 11.83 0.14 -26.02
CA ASP A 210 13.09 0.59 -25.43
C ASP A 210 12.86 1.70 -24.39
N GLY A 211 11.82 1.52 -23.58
CA GLY A 211 11.27 2.54 -22.70
C GLY A 211 9.92 3.01 -23.22
N TYR A 212 9.22 3.82 -22.42
CA TYR A 212 7.92 4.35 -22.84
C TYR A 212 8.08 5.46 -23.89
N HIS A 213 7.39 5.34 -25.01
CA HIS A 213 7.24 6.42 -25.99
C HIS A 213 5.76 6.79 -26.14
N PRO A 214 5.36 8.06 -25.88
CA PRO A 214 3.99 8.47 -26.03
C PRO A 214 3.51 8.37 -27.48
N PRO A 215 2.20 8.14 -27.72
CA PRO A 215 1.65 8.13 -29.06
C PRO A 215 1.78 9.50 -29.73
N ALA A 216 1.94 9.52 -31.06
CA ALA A 216 2.17 10.76 -31.81
C ALA A 216 0.96 11.71 -31.78
N GLU A 217 -0.21 11.19 -31.42
CA GLU A 217 -1.48 11.88 -31.31
C GLU A 217 -1.63 12.65 -29.99
N GLU A 218 -0.90 12.26 -28.94
CA GLU A 218 -0.98 12.89 -27.62
C GLU A 218 -0.73 14.41 -27.73
N GLY A 219 -1.62 15.20 -27.13
CA GLY A 219 -1.60 16.66 -27.15
C GLY A 219 -2.18 17.32 -28.42
N LYS A 220 -2.63 16.56 -29.42
CA LYS A 220 -3.35 17.09 -30.60
C LYS A 220 -4.86 17.26 -30.31
N PRO A 221 -5.59 18.09 -31.08
CA PRO A 221 -7.04 18.19 -30.96
C PRO A 221 -7.72 16.82 -31.06
N GLY A 222 -8.71 16.58 -30.19
CA GLY A 222 -9.38 15.28 -30.07
C GLY A 222 -8.62 14.22 -29.27
N TYR A 223 -7.46 14.56 -28.69
CA TYR A 223 -6.66 13.66 -27.86
C TYR A 223 -6.30 14.32 -26.53
N TRP A 224 -5.93 13.48 -25.56
CA TRP A 224 -5.55 13.95 -24.23
C TRP A 224 -4.27 14.77 -24.28
N LYS A 225 -4.25 15.85 -23.50
CA LYS A 225 -3.14 16.80 -23.41
C LYS A 225 -2.77 17.01 -21.94
N ALA A 226 -1.50 16.76 -21.63
CA ALA A 226 -0.90 17.08 -20.34
C ALA A 226 -0.63 18.59 -20.18
N SER A 227 -0.77 19.10 -18.96
CA SER A 227 -0.28 20.41 -18.55
C SER A 227 1.23 20.41 -18.35
N THR A 228 1.85 21.58 -18.52
CA THR A 228 3.25 21.82 -18.14
C THR A 228 3.39 22.27 -16.68
N GLU A 229 2.29 22.59 -16.01
CA GLU A 229 2.24 23.05 -14.63
C GLU A 229 1.32 22.15 -13.82
N GLY A 230 1.90 21.38 -12.88
CA GLY A 230 1.18 20.46 -12.01
C GLY A 230 0.51 19.29 -12.76
N PHE A 231 -0.20 18.46 -12.00
CA PHE A 231 -1.01 17.40 -12.58
C PHE A 231 -2.32 17.97 -13.12
N ARG A 232 -2.45 18.04 -14.44
CA ARG A 232 -3.69 18.36 -15.12
C ARG A 232 -3.69 17.76 -16.52
N TYR A 233 -4.75 17.05 -16.87
CA TYR A 233 -4.94 16.45 -18.19
C TYR A 233 -6.26 16.92 -18.76
N SER A 234 -6.30 17.24 -20.05
CA SER A 234 -7.52 17.74 -20.70
C SER A 234 -7.74 17.09 -22.05
N ILE A 235 -9.01 16.95 -22.44
CA ILE A 235 -9.43 16.57 -23.79
C ILE A 235 -10.59 17.48 -24.22
N ASP A 236 -10.59 17.91 -25.48
CA ASP A 236 -11.52 18.91 -26.01
C ASP A 236 -12.89 18.36 -26.46
N GLY A 237 -13.08 17.04 -26.40
CA GLY A 237 -14.32 16.36 -26.79
C GLY A 237 -14.63 16.37 -28.28
N SER A 238 -13.68 16.78 -29.14
CA SER A 238 -13.90 16.82 -30.59
C SER A 238 -13.83 15.44 -31.27
N ASN A 239 -13.30 14.43 -30.58
CA ASN A 239 -13.19 13.07 -31.07
C ASN A 239 -14.42 12.23 -30.67
N SER A 240 -15.06 11.61 -31.66
CA SER A 240 -16.23 10.73 -31.44
C SER A 240 -15.86 9.28 -31.11
N ASP A 241 -14.58 8.91 -31.25
CA ASP A 241 -14.08 7.59 -30.85
C ASP A 241 -13.71 7.60 -29.36
N LYS A 242 -13.60 6.41 -28.75
CA LYS A 242 -13.15 6.24 -27.36
C LYS A 242 -11.66 6.56 -27.27
N VAL A 243 -11.31 7.64 -26.55
CA VAL A 243 -9.91 8.04 -26.32
C VAL A 243 -9.60 8.01 -24.82
N SER A 244 -8.56 7.26 -24.45
CA SER A 244 -8.20 7.02 -23.05
C SER A 244 -6.83 7.55 -22.65
N ILE A 245 -6.72 7.87 -21.37
CA ILE A 245 -5.46 7.87 -20.62
C ILE A 245 -5.51 6.72 -19.63
N ARG A 246 -4.35 6.11 -19.36
CA ARG A 246 -4.23 4.99 -18.41
C ARG A 246 -3.15 5.23 -17.37
N TYR A 247 -3.37 4.64 -16.20
CA TYR A 247 -2.43 4.67 -15.10
C TYR A 247 -1.24 3.75 -15.36
N HIS A 248 -0.04 4.31 -15.32
CA HIS A 248 1.22 3.59 -15.38
C HIS A 248 1.86 3.61 -14.00
N HIS A 249 1.90 2.47 -13.31
CA HIS A 249 2.52 2.39 -12.00
C HIS A 249 4.05 2.44 -12.09
N ASN A 250 4.59 3.67 -12.12
CA ASN A 250 6.01 3.95 -12.31
C ASN A 250 6.58 4.81 -11.18
N ILE A 251 6.16 4.55 -9.93
CA ILE A 251 6.71 5.22 -8.75
C ILE A 251 8.22 4.91 -8.67
N PRO A 252 9.12 5.89 -8.50
CA PRO A 252 10.55 5.60 -8.37
C PRO A 252 10.84 4.70 -7.18
N ASP A 253 11.82 3.80 -7.30
CA ASP A 253 12.30 3.02 -6.17
C ASP A 253 13.45 3.73 -5.42
N GLN A 254 13.91 3.12 -4.32
CA GLN A 254 14.98 3.67 -3.50
C GLN A 254 16.33 3.74 -4.23
N THR A 255 16.57 2.84 -5.19
CA THR A 255 17.83 2.80 -5.95
C THR A 255 17.94 3.96 -6.93
N PHE A 256 16.81 4.37 -7.52
CA PHE A 256 16.72 5.60 -8.30
C PHE A 256 17.17 6.79 -7.47
N TRP A 257 16.61 6.97 -6.26
CA TRP A 257 16.91 8.13 -5.42
C TRP A 257 18.38 8.22 -5.03
N VAL A 258 19.00 7.11 -4.66
CA VAL A 258 20.43 7.08 -4.34
C VAL A 258 21.27 7.50 -5.54
N LYS A 259 21.00 6.93 -6.72
CA LYS A 259 21.74 7.27 -7.94
C LYS A 259 21.52 8.74 -8.33
N TYR A 260 20.27 9.20 -8.29
CA TYR A 260 19.92 10.57 -8.62
C TYR A 260 20.61 11.56 -7.67
N ASN A 261 20.49 11.38 -6.36
CA ASN A 261 21.07 12.29 -5.37
C ASN A 261 22.60 12.34 -5.51
N GLN A 262 23.25 11.20 -5.78
CA GLN A 262 24.69 11.15 -5.98
C GLN A 262 25.13 11.82 -7.29
N LEU A 263 24.38 11.66 -8.38
CA LEU A 263 24.66 12.37 -9.63
C LEU A 263 24.46 13.87 -9.48
N ASP A 264 23.40 14.31 -8.79
CA ASP A 264 23.15 15.72 -8.50
C ASP A 264 24.26 16.32 -7.63
N ALA A 265 24.75 15.58 -6.62
CA ALA A 265 25.90 15.98 -5.81
C ALA A 265 27.18 16.16 -6.67
N ASN A 266 27.48 15.20 -7.55
CA ASN A 266 28.61 15.27 -8.47
C ASN A 266 28.51 16.48 -9.41
N ILE A 267 27.31 16.77 -9.93
CA ILE A 267 27.04 17.93 -10.79
C ILE A 267 27.31 19.23 -10.03
N LYS A 268 26.79 19.37 -8.81
CA LYS A 268 27.02 20.56 -7.97
C LYS A 268 28.50 20.75 -7.63
N GLN A 269 29.22 19.66 -7.36
CA GLN A 269 30.67 19.72 -7.12
C GLN A 269 31.41 20.18 -8.39
N ALA A 270 31.10 19.61 -9.55
CA ALA A 270 31.69 20.00 -10.82
C ALA A 270 31.44 21.49 -11.13
N GLU A 271 30.23 21.99 -10.85
CA GLU A 271 29.91 23.42 -10.98
C GLU A 271 30.75 24.29 -10.04
N ALA A 272 30.90 23.88 -8.78
CA ALA A 272 31.72 24.59 -7.79
C ALA A 272 33.21 24.63 -8.16
N GLU A 273 33.72 23.58 -8.81
CA GLU A 273 35.10 23.47 -9.29
C GLU A 273 35.33 24.17 -10.66
N GLY A 274 34.27 24.69 -11.28
CA GLY A 274 34.33 25.45 -12.53
C GLY A 274 34.10 24.63 -13.82
N TYR A 275 33.76 23.34 -13.72
CA TYR A 275 33.47 22.44 -14.84
C TYR A 275 32.02 22.58 -15.36
N ILE A 276 31.59 23.82 -15.65
CA ILE A 276 30.19 24.15 -15.99
C ILE A 276 29.65 23.38 -17.20
N ALA A 277 30.47 23.14 -18.23
CA ALA A 277 30.05 22.44 -19.44
C ALA A 277 29.77 20.94 -19.20
N GLU A 278 30.60 20.29 -18.38
CA GLU A 278 30.45 18.88 -18.01
C GLU A 278 29.23 18.69 -17.10
N ALA A 279 29.02 19.63 -16.17
CA ALA A 279 27.82 19.69 -15.34
C ALA A 279 26.54 19.83 -16.18
N ALA A 280 26.52 20.74 -17.16
CA ALA A 280 25.38 20.92 -18.07
C ALA A 280 25.10 19.66 -18.91
N GLN A 281 26.15 19.00 -19.43
CA GLN A 281 26.00 17.74 -20.14
C GLN A 281 25.43 16.64 -19.25
N SER A 282 25.87 16.59 -17.99
CA SER A 282 25.40 15.61 -17.01
C SER A 282 23.94 15.84 -16.61
N ARG A 283 23.51 17.11 -16.46
CA ARG A 283 22.09 17.48 -16.26
C ARG A 283 21.23 17.06 -17.44
N GLU A 284 21.69 17.23 -18.67
CA GLU A 284 20.94 16.79 -19.84
C GLU A 284 20.84 15.26 -19.91
N ARG A 285 21.93 14.56 -19.58
CA ARG A 285 21.94 13.10 -19.52
C ARG A 285 20.97 12.56 -18.47
N LEU A 286 20.78 13.24 -17.33
CA LEU A 286 19.82 12.83 -16.30
C LEU A 286 18.39 12.72 -16.85
N LYS A 287 17.98 13.61 -17.76
CA LYS A 287 16.62 13.64 -18.32
C LYS A 287 16.25 12.39 -19.13
N THR A 288 17.25 11.75 -19.73
CA THR A 288 17.05 10.57 -20.57
C THR A 288 17.52 9.27 -19.90
N MET A 289 18.12 9.35 -18.70
CA MET A 289 18.70 8.19 -18.03
C MET A 289 17.65 7.28 -17.40
N PHE A 290 16.50 7.83 -17.01
CA PHE A 290 15.53 7.15 -16.17
C PHE A 290 14.11 7.19 -16.77
N TRP A 291 13.89 6.36 -17.79
CA TRP A 291 12.54 6.07 -18.30
C TRP A 291 12.14 4.65 -17.90
N PRO A 292 11.49 4.47 -16.73
CA PRO A 292 11.13 3.15 -16.26
C PRO A 292 9.96 2.58 -17.05
N LEU A 293 9.92 1.25 -17.13
CA LEU A 293 8.71 0.52 -17.48
C LEU A 293 7.73 0.56 -16.30
N PRO A 294 6.41 0.52 -16.55
CA PRO A 294 5.43 0.36 -15.48
C PRO A 294 5.60 -1.00 -14.78
N ARG A 295 5.11 -1.10 -13.54
CA ARG A 295 5.15 -2.32 -12.72
C ARG A 295 3.76 -2.72 -12.28
N LEU A 296 3.59 -3.94 -11.79
CA LEU A 296 2.34 -4.34 -11.15
C LEU A 296 2.13 -3.58 -9.84
N ILE A 297 0.86 -3.34 -9.51
CA ILE A 297 0.45 -2.93 -8.18
C ILE A 297 0.50 -4.16 -7.27
N THR A 298 1.14 -4.01 -6.11
CA THR A 298 1.31 -5.09 -5.13
C THR A 298 0.71 -4.76 -3.77
N ASP A 299 0.67 -5.73 -2.87
CA ASP A 299 0.26 -5.57 -1.47
C ASP A 299 1.28 -4.77 -0.62
N VAL A 300 2.25 -4.10 -1.24
CA VAL A 300 3.24 -3.30 -0.51
C VAL A 300 2.54 -2.28 0.39
N TYR A 301 3.02 -2.17 1.62
CA TYR A 301 2.39 -1.32 2.62
C TYR A 301 3.46 -0.50 3.36
N ALA A 302 3.41 0.83 3.17
CA ALA A 302 4.39 1.78 3.69
C ALA A 302 4.62 1.67 5.20
N TYR A 303 3.59 1.29 5.96
CA TYR A 303 3.73 1.11 7.40
C TYR A 303 4.79 0.09 7.77
N ASN A 304 5.04 -0.89 6.91
CA ASN A 304 6.07 -1.89 7.13
C ASN A 304 7.41 -1.54 6.44
N THR A 305 7.56 -0.35 5.87
CA THR A 305 8.70 -0.01 5.00
C THR A 305 9.71 0.91 5.70
N SER A 306 10.55 0.35 6.61
CA SER A 306 11.40 1.15 7.54
C SER A 306 12.80 0.60 7.89
N ILE A 307 13.90 1.29 7.57
CA ILE A 307 15.27 0.79 7.84
C ILE A 307 15.52 0.71 9.33
N LYS A 308 15.95 -0.46 9.81
CA LYS A 308 16.34 -0.64 11.21
C LYS A 308 17.84 -0.43 11.39
N ARG A 309 18.26 0.01 12.58
CA ARG A 309 19.67 0.18 12.94
C ARG A 309 20.41 -1.14 12.80
N SER A 310 19.84 -2.24 13.28
CA SER A 310 20.45 -3.57 13.18
C SER A 310 20.73 -4.03 11.74
N ASP A 311 19.95 -3.57 10.76
CA ASP A 311 20.17 -3.89 9.35
C ASP A 311 21.47 -3.29 8.82
N LEU A 312 21.83 -2.06 9.23
CA LEU A 312 23.11 -1.44 8.86
C LEU A 312 24.29 -2.00 9.65
N LEU A 313 24.08 -2.47 10.88
CA LEU A 313 25.16 -3.01 11.72
C LEU A 313 25.45 -4.49 11.43
N SER A 314 24.57 -5.16 10.69
CA SER A 314 24.74 -6.56 10.35
C SER A 314 26.01 -6.80 9.52
N PRO A 315 26.89 -7.75 9.91
CA PRO A 315 28.13 -8.05 9.20
C PRO A 315 27.95 -8.46 7.73
N THR A 316 26.77 -8.95 7.36
CA THR A 316 26.43 -9.42 6.01
C THR A 316 25.67 -8.39 5.18
N LYS A 317 25.07 -7.39 5.81
CA LYS A 317 24.26 -6.36 5.13
C LYS A 317 24.90 -4.97 5.12
N ASN A 318 25.92 -4.73 5.94
CA ASN A 318 26.59 -3.43 6.02
C ASN A 318 27.35 -3.10 4.71
N PRO A 319 26.97 -2.05 3.96
CA PRO A 319 27.61 -1.70 2.70
C PRO A 319 28.95 -0.96 2.88
N PHE A 320 29.22 -0.43 4.07
CA PHE A 320 30.41 0.36 4.41
C PHE A 320 31.57 -0.46 4.98
N ARG A 321 31.35 -1.75 5.31
CA ARG A 321 32.36 -2.60 5.95
C ARG A 321 33.68 -2.71 5.17
N ARG A 322 33.62 -2.60 3.84
CA ARG A 322 34.80 -2.63 2.96
C ARG A 322 35.41 -1.25 2.69
N PHE A 323 34.74 -0.17 3.11
CA PHE A 323 35.10 1.22 2.80
C PHE A 323 35.07 2.14 4.04
N PRO A 324 35.83 1.85 5.12
CA PRO A 324 35.68 2.57 6.37
C PRO A 324 36.33 3.96 6.38
N ASN A 325 37.22 4.31 5.45
CA ASN A 325 38.07 5.52 5.60
C ASN A 325 38.04 6.52 4.42
N GLU A 326 37.25 6.28 3.36
CA GLU A 326 37.45 7.01 2.08
C GLU A 326 36.47 8.18 1.82
N VAL A 327 35.46 8.42 2.66
CA VAL A 327 34.29 9.24 2.24
C VAL A 327 34.17 10.63 2.91
N VAL A 328 35.00 11.00 3.90
CA VAL A 328 34.82 12.30 4.62
C VAL A 328 36.14 13.03 4.93
N GLU A 329 37.05 13.16 3.96
CA GLU A 329 38.24 14.04 4.13
C GLU A 329 38.11 15.44 3.48
N GLN A 330 36.95 15.80 2.92
CA GLN A 330 36.77 17.11 2.28
C GLN A 330 35.48 17.82 2.72
N GLY A 331 35.39 18.20 4.00
CA GLY A 331 34.28 19.02 4.47
C GLY A 331 34.30 19.46 5.94
N SER A 332 34.96 18.71 6.83
CA SER A 332 35.16 19.14 8.22
C SER A 332 36.60 19.60 8.41
N GLU A 333 36.81 20.89 8.66
CA GLU A 333 38.05 21.34 9.32
C GLU A 333 38.20 20.54 10.62
N SER A 334 39.20 19.69 10.65
CA SER A 334 39.59 18.93 11.83
C SER A 334 40.14 19.90 12.87
N ASP A 335 39.31 20.28 13.84
CA ASP A 335 39.82 20.78 15.11
C ASP A 335 40.43 19.57 15.85
N SER A 336 41.74 19.43 15.69
CA SER A 336 42.58 18.34 16.21
C SER A 336 42.87 18.51 17.70
N THR A 337 41.84 18.83 18.49
CA THR A 337 41.92 18.95 19.95
C THR A 337 40.76 18.23 20.65
N ARG A 338 40.53 16.95 20.32
CA ARG A 338 39.71 16.06 21.17
C ARG A 338 40.55 14.87 21.62
N GLY A 339 40.94 14.92 22.89
CA GLY A 339 41.78 13.92 23.54
C GLY A 339 41.08 12.58 23.74
N ASP A 340 41.90 11.53 23.84
CA ASP A 340 41.59 10.17 24.28
C ASP A 340 40.55 10.13 25.42
N SER A 341 39.27 9.92 25.10
CA SER A 341 38.26 9.43 26.07
C SER A 341 36.92 8.99 25.46
N ASP A 342 36.63 9.22 24.18
CA ASP A 342 35.34 8.85 23.60
C ASP A 342 35.45 7.55 22.77
N SER A 343 34.92 6.45 23.29
CA SER A 343 34.60 5.29 22.47
C SER A 343 33.61 5.73 21.39
N VAL A 344 34.08 5.92 20.16
CA VAL A 344 33.22 6.27 19.02
C VAL A 344 32.14 5.21 18.89
N ASP A 345 30.88 5.60 19.02
CA ASP A 345 29.74 4.74 18.71
C ASP A 345 29.73 4.50 17.20
N LEU A 346 30.39 3.43 16.78
CA LEU A 346 30.48 2.98 15.38
C LEU A 346 29.11 2.92 14.71
N GLY A 347 28.04 2.66 15.47
CA GLY A 347 26.70 2.61 14.91
C GLY A 347 26.20 3.97 14.45
N SER A 348 26.44 5.02 15.24
CA SER A 348 26.06 6.39 14.89
C SER A 348 26.87 6.91 13.69
N GLU A 349 28.14 6.52 13.59
CA GLU A 349 28.98 6.83 12.44
C GLU A 349 28.49 6.17 11.14
N TYR A 350 28.08 4.89 11.19
CA TYR A 350 27.51 4.22 10.02
C TYR A 350 26.18 4.84 9.58
N VAL A 351 25.33 5.25 10.52
CA VAL A 351 24.06 5.93 10.20
C VAL A 351 24.32 7.29 9.54
N ALA A 352 25.30 8.07 10.03
CA ALA A 352 25.68 9.34 9.43
C ALA A 352 26.17 9.15 7.98
N ARG A 353 27.11 8.23 7.75
CA ARG A 353 27.60 7.91 6.40
C ARG A 353 26.50 7.40 5.48
N PHE A 354 25.56 6.63 6.04
CA PHE A 354 24.40 6.16 5.30
C PHE A 354 23.51 7.31 4.85
N ARG A 355 23.27 8.30 5.72
CA ARG A 355 22.58 9.54 5.37
C ARG A 355 23.29 10.26 4.24
N ASP A 356 24.60 10.50 4.35
CA ASP A 356 25.37 11.22 3.34
C ASP A 356 25.24 10.59 1.95
N VAL A 357 25.32 9.25 1.88
CA VAL A 357 25.16 8.52 0.62
C VAL A 357 23.72 8.55 0.09
N LEU A 358 22.72 8.35 0.96
CA LEU A 358 21.32 8.36 0.54
C LEU A 358 20.87 9.74 0.07
N GLU A 359 21.23 10.79 0.80
CA GLU A 359 20.73 12.14 0.58
C GLU A 359 21.54 12.93 -0.44
N GLY A 360 22.78 12.52 -0.71
CA GLY A 360 23.66 13.18 -1.67
C GLY A 360 24.24 14.49 -1.14
N ASP A 361 24.48 14.58 0.17
CA ASP A 361 25.10 15.77 0.77
C ASP A 361 26.54 15.96 0.27
N TYR A 362 27.24 14.85 0.00
CA TYR A 362 28.55 14.81 -0.61
C TYR A 362 28.65 13.69 -1.66
N PRO A 363 29.46 13.88 -2.73
CA PRO A 363 29.72 12.83 -3.70
C PRO A 363 30.46 11.65 -3.09
N ALA A 364 29.82 10.48 -3.13
CA ALA A 364 30.39 9.24 -2.65
C ALA A 364 31.05 8.44 -3.80
N PRO A 365 32.06 7.60 -3.51
CA PRO A 365 32.65 6.73 -4.52
C PRO A 365 31.61 5.81 -5.16
N ASN A 366 31.65 5.67 -6.50
CA ASN A 366 30.69 4.83 -7.25
C ASN A 366 30.55 3.41 -6.72
N GLN A 367 31.61 2.82 -6.16
CA GLN A 367 31.55 1.49 -5.54
C GLN A 367 30.65 1.45 -4.30
N VAL A 368 30.68 2.50 -3.48
CA VAL A 368 29.82 2.65 -2.29
C VAL A 368 28.37 2.87 -2.74
N VAL A 369 28.14 3.77 -3.70
CA VAL A 369 26.81 4.05 -4.28
C VAL A 369 26.18 2.77 -4.83
N ASN A 370 26.93 2.00 -5.61
CA ASN A 370 26.47 0.73 -6.15
C ASN A 370 26.20 -0.32 -5.05
N SER A 371 27.03 -0.36 -3.99
CA SER A 371 26.82 -1.29 -2.87
C SER A 371 25.56 -0.95 -2.07
N VAL A 372 25.30 0.34 -1.83
CA VAL A 372 24.07 0.80 -1.16
C VAL A 372 22.85 0.56 -2.05
N ALA A 373 22.92 0.90 -3.34
CA ALA A 373 21.83 0.62 -4.28
C ALA A 373 21.52 -0.87 -4.38
N GLN A 374 22.55 -1.74 -4.36
CA GLN A 374 22.35 -3.18 -4.33
C GLN A 374 21.67 -3.63 -3.03
N MET A 375 22.13 -3.16 -1.87
CA MET A 375 21.50 -3.45 -0.57
C MET A 375 20.03 -3.02 -0.53
N LEU A 376 19.71 -1.82 -1.03
CA LEU A 376 18.34 -1.31 -1.20
C LEU A 376 17.51 -2.13 -2.20
N LYS A 377 18.13 -2.99 -2.99
CA LYS A 377 17.42 -3.86 -3.93
C LYS A 377 17.28 -5.30 -3.45
N SER A 378 18.30 -5.85 -2.79
CA SER A 378 18.32 -7.24 -2.33
C SER A 378 17.82 -7.43 -0.90
N ASP A 379 18.14 -6.49 -0.02
CA ASP A 379 18.04 -6.69 1.43
C ASP A 379 17.03 -5.74 2.09
N TRP A 380 16.77 -4.58 1.47
CA TRP A 380 16.00 -3.49 2.08
C TRP A 380 14.90 -2.87 1.20
N PRO A 381 13.62 -2.85 1.58
CA PRO A 381 13.06 -3.28 2.86
C PRO A 381 13.07 -4.81 2.98
N SER A 382 13.21 -5.32 4.21
CA SER A 382 13.32 -6.77 4.45
C SER A 382 12.20 -7.51 3.74
N GLY A 383 12.52 -8.58 3.02
CA GLY A 383 11.76 -8.94 1.82
C GLY A 383 10.27 -9.32 1.95
N ASP A 384 9.71 -9.49 3.15
CA ASP A 384 8.24 -9.60 3.35
C ASP A 384 7.51 -8.25 3.29
N LEU A 385 8.25 -7.14 3.13
CA LEU A 385 7.75 -5.77 3.25
C LEU A 385 7.82 -4.99 1.92
N ARG A 386 8.10 -5.68 0.80
CA ARG A 386 8.20 -5.09 -0.56
C ARG A 386 6.95 -5.23 -1.42
N GLY A 387 5.88 -5.80 -0.87
CA GLY A 387 4.75 -6.26 -1.67
C GLY A 387 5.16 -7.52 -2.43
N GLN A 388 4.56 -8.63 -2.06
CA GLN A 388 4.83 -9.94 -2.65
C GLN A 388 3.74 -10.33 -3.63
N TYR A 389 2.50 -9.87 -3.40
CA TYR A 389 1.31 -10.33 -4.08
C TYR A 389 0.81 -9.26 -5.04
N TRP A 390 0.51 -9.67 -6.27
CA TRP A 390 -0.22 -8.83 -7.22
C TRP A 390 -1.63 -8.57 -6.69
N VAL A 391 -2.09 -7.32 -6.83
CA VAL A 391 -3.42 -6.90 -6.39
C VAL A 391 -4.22 -6.41 -7.58
N GLY A 392 -5.28 -7.14 -7.92
CA GLY A 392 -6.27 -6.78 -8.94
C GLY A 392 -7.46 -5.99 -8.39
N ASP A 393 -7.68 -6.06 -7.07
CA ASP A 393 -8.72 -5.34 -6.35
C ASP A 393 -8.31 -3.88 -6.15
N LEU A 394 -8.84 -3.02 -7.01
CA LEU A 394 -8.51 -1.61 -7.09
C LEU A 394 -9.75 -0.74 -6.92
N ALA A 395 -9.50 0.49 -6.48
CA ALA A 395 -10.41 1.60 -6.66
C ALA A 395 -9.66 2.79 -7.23
N VAL A 396 -10.36 3.59 -8.01
CA VAL A 396 -9.87 4.84 -8.56
C VAL A 396 -10.81 5.97 -8.21
N GLU A 397 -10.26 7.14 -7.93
CA GLU A 397 -10.99 8.38 -7.79
C GLU A 397 -10.45 9.41 -8.77
N PHE A 398 -11.35 10.15 -9.41
CA PHE A 398 -11.03 11.20 -10.35
C PHE A 398 -11.74 12.50 -9.96
N ASP A 399 -10.97 13.58 -9.84
CA ASP A 399 -11.53 14.94 -9.76
C ASP A 399 -11.62 15.48 -11.19
N VAL A 400 -12.84 15.48 -11.74
CA VAL A 400 -13.11 15.83 -13.14
C VAL A 400 -13.95 17.08 -13.26
N THR A 401 -13.58 17.94 -14.21
CA THR A 401 -14.42 19.03 -14.71
C THR A 401 -14.94 18.64 -16.08
N ILE A 402 -16.26 18.52 -16.21
CA ILE A 402 -16.94 18.23 -17.48
C ILE A 402 -17.33 19.57 -18.12
N GLU A 403 -16.90 19.81 -19.35
CA GLU A 403 -17.13 21.07 -20.07
C GLU A 403 -18.19 20.96 -21.20
N SER A 404 -18.63 19.73 -21.50
CA SER A 404 -19.66 19.42 -22.48
C SER A 404 -21.03 19.15 -21.83
N ASP A 405 -22.10 19.44 -22.58
CA ASP A 405 -23.49 19.10 -22.18
C ASP A 405 -23.91 17.68 -22.63
N SER A 406 -23.07 17.00 -23.41
CA SER A 406 -23.32 15.68 -23.99
C SER A 406 -22.02 14.93 -24.27
N GLY A 407 -22.13 13.65 -24.59
CA GLY A 407 -21.00 12.73 -24.78
C GLY A 407 -20.97 11.68 -23.68
N LYS A 408 -19.96 10.82 -23.71
CA LYS A 408 -19.80 9.73 -22.75
C LYS A 408 -18.45 9.86 -22.07
N LEU A 409 -18.49 10.00 -20.75
CA LEU A 409 -17.33 9.87 -19.88
C LEU A 409 -17.34 8.46 -19.34
N GLY A 410 -16.20 7.78 -19.32
CA GLY A 410 -16.15 6.59 -18.51
C GLY A 410 -14.78 6.23 -18.03
N PHE A 411 -14.73 5.11 -17.36
CA PHE A 411 -13.58 4.63 -16.60
C PHE A 411 -13.56 3.11 -16.63
N ASP A 412 -12.39 2.54 -16.39
CA ASP A 412 -12.21 1.10 -16.38
C ASP A 412 -11.13 0.66 -15.40
N ILE A 413 -11.29 -0.56 -14.90
CA ILE A 413 -10.27 -1.31 -14.16
C ILE A 413 -10.02 -2.61 -14.93
N VAL A 414 -8.75 -2.97 -15.10
CA VAL A 414 -8.33 -4.25 -15.68
C VAL A 414 -7.79 -5.13 -14.58
N GLU A 415 -8.32 -6.35 -14.52
CA GLU A 415 -7.79 -7.41 -13.66
C GLU A 415 -7.75 -8.72 -14.44
N SER A 416 -6.55 -9.31 -14.54
CA SER A 416 -6.30 -10.53 -15.31
C SER A 416 -6.68 -10.41 -16.79
N GLY A 417 -6.48 -9.23 -17.37
CA GLY A 417 -6.88 -8.90 -18.72
C GLY A 417 -8.39 -8.75 -18.95
N VAL A 418 -9.21 -8.82 -17.89
CA VAL A 418 -10.66 -8.58 -17.97
C VAL A 418 -10.93 -7.12 -17.67
N TYR A 419 -11.72 -6.47 -18.53
CA TYR A 419 -12.07 -5.07 -18.44
C TYR A 419 -13.40 -4.89 -17.72
N TYR A 420 -13.36 -4.29 -16.54
CA TYR A 420 -14.54 -3.84 -15.82
C TYR A 420 -14.77 -2.37 -16.12
N GLU A 421 -15.81 -2.06 -16.89
CA GLU A 421 -16.03 -0.74 -17.45
C GLU A 421 -17.27 -0.08 -16.87
N GLY A 422 -17.18 1.22 -16.65
CA GLY A 422 -18.32 2.10 -16.39
C GLY A 422 -18.36 3.25 -17.39
N GLU A 423 -19.55 3.58 -17.86
CA GLU A 423 -19.80 4.68 -18.80
C GLU A 423 -20.99 5.52 -18.33
N ILE A 424 -20.79 6.83 -18.27
CA ILE A 424 -21.79 7.84 -17.90
C ILE A 424 -22.12 8.67 -19.15
N ASP A 425 -23.37 8.58 -19.59
CA ASP A 425 -23.91 9.50 -20.58
C ASP A 425 -24.15 10.87 -19.92
N VAL A 426 -23.36 11.87 -20.31
CA VAL A 426 -23.34 13.19 -19.66
C VAL A 426 -24.66 13.95 -19.82
N ALA A 427 -25.39 13.72 -20.90
CA ALA A 427 -26.65 14.43 -21.15
C ALA A 427 -27.78 13.90 -20.25
N THR A 428 -27.78 12.61 -19.97
CA THR A 428 -28.86 11.92 -19.24
C THR A 428 -28.50 11.58 -17.79
N GLY A 429 -27.20 11.50 -17.48
CA GLY A 429 -26.66 10.95 -16.23
C GLY A 429 -26.84 9.44 -16.09
N LYS A 430 -27.12 8.72 -17.19
CA LYS A 430 -27.27 7.27 -17.15
C LYS A 430 -25.89 6.62 -16.99
N LEU A 431 -25.72 5.81 -15.96
CA LEU A 431 -24.56 4.94 -15.76
C LEU A 431 -24.84 3.57 -16.37
N THR A 432 -23.87 3.04 -17.11
CA THR A 432 -23.87 1.68 -17.66
C THR A 432 -22.58 0.99 -17.25
N LEU A 433 -22.68 -0.19 -16.64
CA LEU A 433 -21.55 -1.04 -16.28
C LEU A 433 -21.51 -2.28 -17.16
N SER A 434 -20.32 -2.69 -17.59
CA SER A 434 -20.11 -3.88 -18.43
C SER A 434 -18.79 -4.58 -18.09
N ILE A 435 -18.71 -5.87 -18.46
CA ILE A 435 -17.47 -6.66 -18.40
C ILE A 435 -17.07 -7.03 -19.82
N ASP A 436 -15.83 -6.72 -20.21
CA ASP A 436 -15.30 -6.89 -21.58
C ASP A 436 -16.25 -6.34 -22.65
N GLY A 437 -16.71 -5.09 -22.49
CA GLY A 437 -17.67 -4.48 -23.41
C GLY A 437 -19.04 -5.17 -23.49
N GLY A 438 -19.37 -6.04 -22.52
CA GLY A 438 -20.62 -6.80 -22.46
C GLY A 438 -20.53 -8.21 -23.04
N GLU A 439 -19.32 -8.71 -23.31
CA GLU A 439 -19.10 -10.11 -23.70
C GLU A 439 -19.26 -11.08 -22.52
N GLU A 440 -19.00 -10.60 -21.31
CA GLU A 440 -19.15 -11.34 -20.06
C GLU A 440 -20.36 -10.88 -19.24
N TYR A 441 -20.71 -11.64 -18.20
CA TYR A 441 -21.95 -11.45 -17.44
C TYR A 441 -21.70 -11.13 -15.97
N PHE A 442 -22.47 -10.18 -15.45
CA PHE A 442 -22.72 -10.07 -14.01
C PHE A 442 -23.61 -11.22 -13.56
N VAL A 443 -23.34 -11.72 -12.35
CA VAL A 443 -24.09 -12.81 -11.72
C VAL A 443 -24.35 -12.43 -10.27
N SER A 444 -25.60 -12.43 -9.85
CA SER A 444 -25.98 -12.26 -8.44
C SER A 444 -26.86 -13.40 -7.97
N SER A 445 -26.52 -14.03 -6.84
CA SER A 445 -27.41 -14.96 -6.15
C SER A 445 -28.38 -14.16 -5.27
N ASN A 446 -29.67 -14.50 -5.32
CA ASN A 446 -30.62 -14.03 -4.33
C ASN A 446 -30.73 -15.09 -3.23
N SER A 447 -30.56 -14.68 -1.97
CA SER A 447 -30.71 -15.55 -0.78
C SER A 447 -32.12 -16.19 -0.66
N ASP A 448 -33.11 -15.70 -1.41
CA ASP A 448 -34.53 -15.99 -1.23
C ASP A 448 -35.18 -16.87 -2.33
N ASN A 449 -34.46 -17.85 -2.90
CA ASN A 449 -35.02 -18.82 -3.87
C ASN A 449 -35.67 -18.24 -5.15
N SER A 450 -35.49 -16.95 -5.44
CA SER A 450 -35.77 -16.36 -6.76
C SER A 450 -34.59 -16.61 -7.71
N ALA A 451 -34.86 -16.79 -9.01
CA ALA A 451 -33.80 -16.87 -10.01
C ALA A 451 -32.87 -15.64 -9.89
N GLY A 452 -31.57 -15.88 -9.68
CA GLY A 452 -30.55 -14.83 -9.59
C GLY A 452 -30.47 -13.99 -10.88
N PHE A 453 -29.87 -12.80 -10.80
CA PHE A 453 -29.61 -12.01 -11.98
C PHE A 453 -28.43 -12.60 -12.75
N LYS A 454 -28.57 -12.69 -14.08
CA LYS A 454 -27.45 -12.89 -15.00
C LYS A 454 -27.65 -12.01 -16.22
N GLY A 455 -26.74 -11.06 -16.45
CA GLY A 455 -26.88 -10.12 -17.54
C GLY A 455 -25.56 -9.45 -17.92
N PRO A 456 -25.41 -8.99 -19.17
CA PRO A 456 -24.16 -8.41 -19.68
C PRO A 456 -23.93 -6.98 -19.20
N VAL A 457 -24.98 -6.32 -18.69
CA VAL A 457 -24.99 -4.90 -18.35
C VAL A 457 -25.79 -4.67 -17.07
N ILE A 458 -25.29 -3.75 -16.25
CA ILE A 458 -25.96 -3.19 -15.07
C ILE A 458 -26.13 -1.69 -15.28
N GLU A 459 -27.26 -1.14 -14.87
CA GLU A 459 -27.57 0.28 -15.10
C GLU A 459 -27.85 1.00 -13.78
N GLY A 460 -27.47 2.28 -13.73
CA GLY A 460 -27.72 3.18 -12.61
C GLY A 460 -27.99 4.61 -13.09
N GLN A 461 -28.31 5.50 -12.15
CA GLN A 461 -28.54 6.91 -12.44
C GLN A 461 -27.65 7.78 -11.56
N THR A 462 -26.84 8.63 -12.18
CA THR A 462 -25.93 9.56 -11.49
C THR A 462 -26.53 10.97 -11.38
N SER A 463 -25.90 11.78 -10.54
CA SER A 463 -26.13 13.23 -10.40
C SER A 463 -25.54 14.05 -11.56
N ILE A 464 -24.58 13.50 -12.31
CA ILE A 464 -23.89 14.18 -13.41
C ILE A 464 -24.86 14.46 -14.55
N ARG A 465 -25.09 15.74 -14.84
CA ARG A 465 -25.95 16.20 -15.94
C ARG A 465 -25.38 17.45 -16.60
N GLY A 466 -24.70 17.26 -17.71
CA GLY A 466 -23.96 18.32 -18.39
C GLY A 466 -22.74 18.78 -17.60
N LYS A 467 -22.43 20.07 -17.73
CA LYS A 467 -21.20 20.67 -17.20
C LYS A 467 -21.17 20.71 -15.68
N GLY A 468 -20.00 20.50 -15.09
CA GLY A 468 -19.81 20.58 -13.65
C GLY A 468 -18.47 20.01 -13.21
N GLU A 469 -18.18 20.17 -11.93
CA GLU A 469 -17.04 19.56 -11.24
C GLU A 469 -17.58 18.41 -10.39
N TYR A 470 -16.96 17.24 -10.49
CA TYR A 470 -17.41 16.02 -9.82
C TYR A 470 -16.21 15.21 -9.33
N GLU A 471 -16.36 14.56 -8.18
CA GLU A 471 -15.48 13.47 -7.76
C GLU A 471 -16.14 12.13 -8.14
N ILE A 472 -15.48 11.33 -8.98
CA ILE A 472 -15.99 10.02 -9.39
C ILE A 472 -15.10 8.94 -8.80
N ARG A 473 -15.68 8.01 -8.04
CA ARG A 473 -15.00 6.81 -7.54
C ARG A 473 -15.53 5.56 -8.24
N PHE A 474 -14.64 4.65 -8.61
CA PHE A 474 -14.99 3.35 -9.19
C PHE A 474 -14.11 2.25 -8.59
N SER A 475 -14.68 1.10 -8.24
CA SER A 475 -13.94 -0.04 -7.67
C SER A 475 -14.43 -1.39 -8.18
N ASN A 476 -13.55 -2.39 -8.21
CA ASN A 476 -13.87 -3.81 -8.45
C ASN A 476 -13.73 -4.70 -7.19
N PHE A 477 -13.58 -4.11 -6.01
CA PHE A 477 -13.32 -4.82 -4.75
C PHE A 477 -14.29 -5.96 -4.45
N ASP A 478 -13.76 -7.04 -3.90
CA ASP A 478 -14.51 -8.23 -3.46
C ASP A 478 -15.45 -8.76 -4.57
N ASN A 479 -15.01 -8.77 -5.82
CA ASN A 479 -15.81 -9.18 -6.98
C ASN A 479 -17.15 -8.44 -7.13
N GLU A 480 -17.16 -7.13 -6.90
CA GLU A 480 -18.33 -6.27 -7.06
C GLU A 480 -17.93 -4.90 -7.62
N LEU A 481 -18.59 -4.47 -8.69
CA LEU A 481 -18.43 -3.12 -9.20
C LEU A 481 -19.27 -2.13 -8.40
N ARG A 482 -18.63 -1.05 -7.95
CA ARG A 482 -19.30 0.06 -7.26
C ARG A 482 -18.84 1.39 -7.83
N VAL A 483 -19.78 2.33 -7.94
CA VAL A 483 -19.54 3.69 -8.44
C VAL A 483 -20.06 4.68 -7.40
N TRP A 484 -19.27 5.70 -7.10
CA TRP A 484 -19.71 6.85 -6.32
C TRP A 484 -19.53 8.12 -7.14
N VAL A 485 -20.43 9.08 -6.92
CA VAL A 485 -20.28 10.45 -7.42
C VAL A 485 -20.46 11.40 -6.25
N ASP A 486 -19.48 12.26 -6.00
CA ASP A 486 -19.44 13.20 -4.86
C ASP A 486 -19.68 12.49 -3.51
N ASP A 487 -19.00 11.35 -3.30
CA ASP A 487 -19.14 10.42 -2.17
C ASP A 487 -20.48 9.69 -2.03
N ASP A 488 -21.47 9.94 -2.89
CA ASP A 488 -22.74 9.20 -2.89
C ASP A 488 -22.62 7.91 -3.71
N LEU A 489 -22.86 6.75 -3.07
CA LEU A 489 -22.92 5.45 -3.75
C LEU A 489 -24.11 5.40 -4.71
N ILE A 490 -23.85 5.09 -5.98
CA ILE A 490 -24.89 5.01 -7.01
C ILE A 490 -25.70 3.73 -6.83
N GLU A 491 -27.03 3.88 -6.69
CA GLU A 491 -27.96 2.76 -6.68
C GLU A 491 -28.08 2.14 -8.09
N LEU A 492 -27.85 0.84 -8.17
CA LEU A 492 -27.89 0.06 -9.41
C LEU A 492 -29.18 -0.75 -9.49
N ASN A 493 -29.65 -1.03 -10.71
CA ASN A 493 -30.84 -1.84 -10.95
C ASN A 493 -30.71 -3.29 -10.45
N HIS A 494 -29.48 -3.81 -10.38
CA HIS A 494 -29.09 -5.08 -9.80
C HIS A 494 -27.68 -4.96 -9.19
N PRO A 495 -27.29 -5.82 -8.23
CA PRO A 495 -25.90 -5.89 -7.77
C PRO A 495 -24.95 -6.18 -8.94
N ALA A 496 -23.88 -5.40 -9.08
CA ALA A 496 -22.88 -5.59 -10.12
C ALA A 496 -21.79 -6.58 -9.69
N THR A 497 -22.21 -7.74 -9.22
CA THR A 497 -21.32 -8.83 -8.77
C THR A 497 -20.92 -9.73 -9.93
N PHE A 498 -19.72 -10.30 -9.86
CA PHE A 498 -19.21 -11.23 -10.87
C PHE A 498 -18.49 -12.42 -10.22
N GLU A 499 -18.27 -13.50 -10.97
CA GLU A 499 -17.60 -14.70 -10.48
C GLU A 499 -16.23 -14.88 -11.14
N THR A 500 -15.23 -15.11 -10.31
CA THR A 500 -13.89 -15.52 -10.75
C THR A 500 -13.74 -17.03 -10.52
N GLU A 501 -14.11 -17.87 -11.49
CA GLU A 501 -14.11 -19.34 -11.32
C GLU A 501 -12.71 -19.95 -11.03
N ARG A 502 -11.62 -19.19 -11.17
CA ARG A 502 -10.23 -19.65 -10.97
C ARG A 502 -9.36 -18.56 -10.37
N ILE A 503 -8.27 -18.98 -9.70
CA ILE A 503 -7.18 -18.09 -9.33
C ILE A 503 -6.64 -17.47 -10.62
N ARG A 504 -6.80 -16.15 -10.73
CA ARG A 504 -6.37 -15.36 -11.87
C ARG A 504 -4.96 -14.82 -11.65
N GLY A 505 -4.29 -14.48 -12.74
CA GLY A 505 -2.96 -13.86 -12.73
C GLY A 505 -2.94 -12.71 -13.73
N PRO A 506 -2.01 -11.75 -13.60
CA PRO A 506 -1.92 -10.63 -14.51
C PRO A 506 -1.68 -11.09 -15.95
N ARG A 507 -2.17 -10.31 -16.90
CA ARG A 507 -2.10 -10.54 -18.35
C ARG A 507 -1.52 -9.32 -19.06
N TRP A 508 -0.83 -9.60 -20.15
CA TRP A 508 -0.26 -8.58 -21.03
C TRP A 508 -0.12 -9.09 -22.47
N SER A 509 -0.31 -8.23 -23.46
CA SER A 509 0.14 -8.45 -24.84
C SER A 509 0.67 -7.15 -25.45
N ALA A 510 1.27 -7.24 -26.65
CA ALA A 510 1.73 -6.05 -27.37
C ALA A 510 0.58 -5.16 -27.84
N GLU A 511 -0.58 -5.76 -28.11
CA GLU A 511 -1.82 -5.11 -28.53
C GLU A 511 -2.61 -4.55 -27.35
N ASP A 512 -2.52 -5.22 -26.19
CA ASP A 512 -3.22 -4.83 -24.98
C ASP A 512 -2.31 -4.99 -23.76
N ALA A 513 -1.92 -3.86 -23.18
CA ALA A 513 -1.06 -3.83 -22.00
C ALA A 513 -1.70 -4.48 -20.75
N GLY A 514 -3.03 -4.67 -20.73
CA GLY A 514 -3.73 -5.38 -19.67
C GLY A 514 -3.41 -4.86 -18.27
N ASP A 515 -2.97 -5.76 -17.39
CA ASP A 515 -2.65 -5.49 -15.99
C ASP A 515 -1.41 -4.59 -15.78
N LEU A 516 -0.64 -4.32 -16.84
CA LEU A 516 0.43 -3.33 -16.79
C LEU A 516 -0.13 -1.90 -16.67
N LEU A 517 -1.34 -1.66 -17.20
CA LEU A 517 -2.04 -0.38 -17.22
C LEU A 517 -3.45 -0.54 -16.65
N PRO A 518 -3.59 -0.86 -15.34
CA PRO A 518 -4.79 -1.48 -14.80
C PRO A 518 -5.97 -0.53 -14.63
N VAL A 519 -5.82 0.78 -14.90
CA VAL A 519 -6.89 1.76 -14.71
C VAL A 519 -6.92 2.75 -15.86
N GLY A 520 -8.11 3.03 -16.39
CA GLY A 520 -8.35 3.97 -17.48
C GLY A 520 -9.41 5.03 -17.17
N LEU A 521 -9.23 6.21 -17.77
CA LEU A 521 -10.26 7.24 -17.92
C LEU A 521 -10.43 7.51 -19.41
N HIS A 522 -11.66 7.49 -19.89
CA HIS A 522 -11.99 7.60 -21.31
C HIS A 522 -13.02 8.71 -21.59
N SER A 523 -12.83 9.34 -22.75
CA SER A 523 -13.76 10.31 -23.31
C SER A 523 -14.20 9.84 -24.69
N THR A 524 -15.51 9.94 -24.95
CA THR A 524 -16.12 9.76 -26.26
C THR A 524 -17.03 10.95 -26.53
N GLY A 525 -16.53 11.92 -27.31
CA GLY A 525 -17.26 13.15 -27.65
C GLY A 525 -17.53 14.10 -26.47
N VAL A 526 -16.77 14.01 -25.37
CA VAL A 526 -16.96 14.82 -24.17
C VAL A 526 -15.68 15.60 -23.82
N ALA A 527 -15.81 16.90 -23.59
CA ALA A 527 -14.71 17.74 -23.13
C ALA A 527 -14.56 17.60 -21.60
N VAL A 528 -13.36 17.24 -21.16
CA VAL A 528 -13.09 16.89 -19.76
C VAL A 528 -11.71 17.41 -19.37
N GLU A 529 -11.62 17.98 -18.18
CA GLU A 529 -10.36 18.26 -17.49
C GLU A 529 -10.25 17.37 -16.24
N LEU A 530 -9.14 16.66 -16.09
CA LEU A 530 -8.78 15.87 -14.93
C LEU A 530 -7.73 16.66 -14.11
N THR A 531 -8.07 17.02 -12.88
CA THR A 531 -7.19 17.82 -11.99
C THR A 531 -6.50 17.00 -10.92
N ASN A 532 -7.01 15.81 -10.61
CA ASN A 532 -6.44 14.92 -9.62
C ASN A 532 -6.95 13.50 -9.85
N ALA A 533 -6.10 12.51 -9.59
CA ALA A 533 -6.46 11.11 -9.64
C ALA A 533 -5.76 10.32 -8.54
N ARG A 534 -6.54 9.50 -7.84
CA ARG A 534 -6.09 8.67 -6.72
C ARG A 534 -6.38 7.21 -7.04
N ILE A 535 -5.43 6.34 -6.71
CA ILE A 535 -5.54 4.89 -6.86
C ILE A 535 -5.45 4.28 -5.47
N TYR A 536 -6.39 3.40 -5.18
CA TYR A 536 -6.46 2.62 -3.96
C TYR A 536 -6.47 1.14 -4.31
N ARG A 537 -6.10 0.33 -3.34
CA ARG A 537 -6.29 -1.11 -3.37
C ARG A 537 -7.00 -1.60 -2.13
N ASP A 538 -7.57 -2.80 -2.19
CA ASP A 538 -8.07 -3.46 -0.99
C ASP A 538 -6.92 -3.97 -0.11
N VAL A 539 -7.27 -4.35 1.10
CA VAL A 539 -6.55 -5.29 1.94
C VAL A 539 -6.45 -6.64 1.22
N TYR A 540 -5.21 -7.05 0.94
CA TYR A 540 -4.92 -8.38 0.44
C TYR A 540 -4.80 -9.38 1.61
N TYR A 541 -5.70 -10.36 1.69
CA TYR A 541 -5.66 -11.44 2.68
C TYR A 541 -4.72 -12.58 2.24
N ILE A 542 -3.71 -12.85 3.05
CA ILE A 542 -2.60 -13.72 2.68
C ILE A 542 -2.79 -15.14 3.22
N ALA A 543 -2.69 -16.14 2.35
CA ALA A 543 -2.88 -17.55 2.68
C ALA A 543 -1.58 -18.25 3.15
N THR A 544 -1.01 -17.85 4.29
CA THR A 544 0.25 -18.43 4.82
C THR A 544 0.08 -19.33 6.06
N LYS A 545 0.91 -20.39 6.18
CA LYS A 545 0.81 -21.41 7.25
C LYS A 545 1.96 -21.40 8.29
N SER A 546 3.11 -20.77 7.99
CA SER A 546 4.28 -20.74 8.91
C SER A 546 5.31 -19.64 8.57
N ILE A 547 5.91 -19.03 9.60
CA ILE A 547 6.96 -17.98 9.49
C ILE A 547 8.23 -18.49 8.77
N ALA A 548 8.50 -19.80 8.78
CA ALA A 548 9.80 -20.32 8.34
C ALA A 548 9.82 -20.91 6.92
N ARG A 549 8.69 -21.35 6.35
CA ARG A 549 8.69 -22.14 5.09
C ARG A 549 7.43 -22.07 4.21
N ASP A 550 6.30 -21.56 4.69
CA ASP A 550 5.02 -21.64 3.95
C ASP A 550 4.50 -20.24 3.61
N ARG A 551 5.09 -19.66 2.57
CA ARG A 551 4.57 -18.45 1.90
C ARG A 551 3.49 -18.86 0.90
N GLU A 552 2.59 -17.93 0.58
CA GLU A 552 1.60 -18.17 -0.47
C GLU A 552 2.27 -18.36 -1.84
N TYR A 553 3.42 -17.70 -2.09
CA TYR A 553 4.39 -18.08 -3.13
C TYR A 553 5.54 -18.91 -2.55
N SER A 554 5.69 -20.18 -2.96
CA SER A 554 6.81 -21.02 -2.50
C SER A 554 8.13 -20.64 -3.19
N LEU A 555 8.97 -19.84 -2.52
CA LEU A 555 10.28 -19.45 -3.05
C LEU A 555 11.33 -20.57 -3.02
N ASN A 556 11.16 -21.60 -2.18
CA ASN A 556 12.13 -22.70 -2.11
C ASN A 556 11.98 -23.70 -3.26
N ASP A 557 10.76 -23.89 -3.77
CA ASP A 557 10.51 -24.70 -4.97
C ASP A 557 11.03 -24.00 -6.24
N PHE A 558 11.25 -22.68 -6.15
CA PHE A 558 11.58 -21.81 -7.26
C PHE A 558 13.09 -21.71 -7.56
N ARG A 559 13.95 -21.66 -6.53
CA ARG A 559 15.42 -21.47 -6.69
C ARG A 559 16.09 -22.52 -7.58
N GLU A 560 15.42 -23.66 -7.78
CA GLU A 560 15.87 -24.77 -8.62
C GLU A 560 14.85 -25.15 -9.70
N SER A 561 13.81 -24.33 -9.93
CA SER A 561 12.75 -24.68 -10.87
C SER A 561 13.21 -24.51 -12.32
N GLU A 562 12.89 -25.51 -13.15
CA GLU A 562 13.16 -25.47 -14.59
C GLU A 562 12.40 -24.31 -15.28
N GLU A 563 11.25 -23.91 -14.72
CA GLU A 563 10.41 -22.80 -15.22
C GLU A 563 11.12 -21.45 -15.07
N THR A 564 11.65 -21.14 -13.88
CA THR A 564 12.48 -19.95 -13.60
C THR A 564 13.63 -19.81 -14.59
N MET A 565 14.40 -20.88 -14.74
CA MET A 565 15.62 -20.85 -15.53
C MET A 565 15.30 -20.70 -17.02
N LYS A 566 14.20 -21.31 -17.48
CA LYS A 566 13.67 -21.09 -18.84
C LYS A 566 13.23 -19.65 -19.04
N LEU A 567 12.49 -19.08 -18.10
CA LEU A 567 12.04 -17.68 -18.14
C LEU A 567 13.23 -16.71 -18.20
N ILE A 568 14.23 -16.88 -17.32
CA ILE A 568 15.45 -16.05 -17.35
C ILE A 568 16.18 -16.19 -18.69
N SER A 569 16.31 -17.40 -19.22
CA SER A 569 16.99 -17.64 -20.50
C SER A 569 16.19 -17.14 -21.70
N GLN A 570 14.86 -17.18 -21.66
CA GLN A 570 13.98 -16.80 -22.77
C GLN A 570 13.81 -15.28 -22.86
N TYR A 571 13.78 -14.61 -21.71
CA TYR A 571 13.51 -13.17 -21.59
C TYR A 571 14.74 -12.37 -21.15
N GLU A 572 15.96 -12.88 -21.36
CA GLU A 572 17.21 -12.24 -20.89
C GLU A 572 17.34 -10.77 -21.33
N ASP A 573 17.01 -10.47 -22.59
CA ASP A 573 17.04 -9.12 -23.16
C ASP A 573 15.96 -8.19 -22.56
N ASP A 574 14.82 -8.74 -22.15
CA ASP A 574 13.73 -7.96 -21.53
C ASP A 574 14.04 -7.71 -20.04
N ILE A 575 14.62 -8.69 -19.35
CA ILE A 575 15.13 -8.55 -17.99
C ILE A 575 16.22 -7.47 -17.93
N ALA A 576 17.13 -7.47 -18.92
CA ALA A 576 18.16 -6.45 -19.09
C ALA A 576 17.56 -5.03 -19.22
N ARG A 577 16.40 -4.91 -19.88
CA ARG A 577 15.70 -3.65 -20.13
C ARG A 577 14.87 -3.18 -18.95
N ILE A 578 14.15 -4.09 -18.28
CA ILE A 578 13.34 -3.78 -17.11
C ILE A 578 14.24 -3.27 -15.99
N GLU A 579 15.38 -3.90 -15.75
CA GLU A 579 16.23 -3.44 -14.66
C GLU A 579 17.71 -3.87 -14.77
N PRO A 580 18.62 -2.99 -15.23
CA PRO A 580 20.02 -3.32 -15.57
C PRO A 580 20.87 -3.86 -14.41
N VAL A 581 20.46 -3.60 -13.16
CA VAL A 581 21.17 -4.05 -11.93
C VAL A 581 21.16 -5.58 -11.80
N TRP A 582 20.28 -6.29 -12.50
CA TRP A 582 20.26 -7.75 -12.57
C TRP A 582 21.43 -8.36 -13.33
N LEU A 583 22.04 -7.61 -14.25
CA LEU A 583 23.11 -8.07 -15.13
C LEU A 583 24.50 -8.08 -14.47
N LEU A 584 24.60 -8.45 -13.19
CA LEU A 584 25.86 -8.92 -12.62
C LEU A 584 25.80 -10.46 -12.55
N PRO A 585 26.12 -11.17 -13.65
CA PRO A 585 25.86 -12.61 -13.81
C PRO A 585 26.91 -13.47 -13.07
N ARG A 586 27.62 -12.90 -12.09
CA ARG A 586 28.79 -13.52 -11.46
C ARG A 586 28.61 -13.87 -9.98
N SER A 587 27.47 -13.56 -9.35
CA SER A 587 27.15 -14.17 -8.05
C SER A 587 26.29 -15.40 -8.30
N SER A 588 26.82 -16.58 -7.95
CA SER A 588 26.19 -17.89 -8.19
C SER A 588 24.91 -18.16 -7.38
N LYS A 589 24.34 -17.16 -6.69
CA LYS A 589 23.05 -17.25 -5.98
C LYS A 589 22.38 -15.88 -5.93
N LEU A 590 21.29 -15.68 -6.66
CA LEU A 590 20.38 -14.56 -6.43
C LEU A 590 19.70 -14.74 -5.05
N PRO A 591 19.41 -13.66 -4.33
CA PRO A 591 18.51 -13.71 -3.18
C PRO A 591 17.09 -14.09 -3.64
N SER A 592 16.40 -14.94 -2.89
CA SER A 592 15.06 -15.45 -3.24
C SER A 592 14.00 -14.36 -3.43
N TYR A 593 14.19 -13.19 -2.84
CA TYR A 593 13.28 -12.05 -2.97
C TYR A 593 13.46 -11.25 -4.26
N SER A 594 14.69 -11.19 -4.77
CA SER A 594 14.91 -10.56 -6.07
C SER A 594 14.15 -11.37 -7.11
N GLU A 595 14.26 -12.70 -7.10
CA GLU A 595 13.54 -13.61 -8.00
C GLU A 595 12.02 -13.38 -8.05
N LEU A 596 11.41 -13.07 -6.90
CA LEU A 596 10.00 -12.68 -6.82
C LEU A 596 9.71 -11.36 -7.56
N SER A 597 10.50 -10.31 -7.30
CA SER A 597 10.38 -9.02 -7.99
C SER A 597 10.50 -9.19 -9.50
N LEU A 598 11.40 -10.08 -9.95
CA LEU A 598 11.53 -10.41 -11.37
C LEU A 598 10.22 -10.90 -11.98
N HIS A 599 9.47 -11.76 -11.29
CA HIS A 599 8.19 -12.29 -11.80
C HIS A 599 7.11 -11.21 -11.81
N LEU A 600 7.11 -10.33 -10.80
CA LEU A 600 6.17 -9.23 -10.71
C LEU A 600 6.42 -8.16 -11.77
N ASP A 601 7.68 -7.97 -12.19
CA ASP A 601 8.07 -6.89 -13.11
C ASP A 601 8.23 -7.36 -14.58
N LEU A 602 8.21 -8.67 -14.88
CA LEU A 602 8.48 -9.23 -16.22
C LEU A 602 7.22 -9.60 -17.02
N PHE A 603 6.82 -8.70 -17.92
CA PHE A 603 5.50 -8.74 -18.58
C PHE A 603 5.44 -9.19 -20.04
N PRO A 604 6.25 -10.15 -20.53
CA PRO A 604 5.54 -11.20 -21.28
C PRO A 604 5.41 -12.49 -20.49
N ALA A 605 6.30 -12.70 -19.51
CA ALA A 605 6.38 -13.94 -18.78
C ALA A 605 5.13 -14.24 -17.93
N TRP A 606 4.35 -13.22 -17.56
CA TRP A 606 3.08 -13.39 -16.82
C TRP A 606 2.13 -14.36 -17.51
N ASN A 607 2.05 -14.32 -18.84
CA ASN A 607 1.10 -15.15 -19.59
C ASN A 607 1.45 -16.64 -19.55
N ASP A 608 2.74 -16.94 -19.48
CA ASP A 608 3.28 -18.29 -19.58
C ASP A 608 3.60 -18.89 -18.21
N SER A 609 3.63 -18.07 -17.15
CA SER A 609 4.05 -18.51 -15.84
C SER A 609 2.88 -19.01 -14.99
N LYS A 610 3.09 -20.15 -14.33
CA LYS A 610 2.16 -20.65 -13.30
C LYS A 610 2.36 -19.96 -11.96
N PHE A 611 3.46 -19.23 -11.79
CA PHE A 611 3.84 -18.55 -10.56
C PHE A 611 2.70 -17.71 -9.96
N LEU A 612 1.97 -16.97 -10.80
CA LEU A 612 0.93 -16.03 -10.36
C LEU A 612 -0.41 -16.72 -10.05
N ILE A 613 -0.59 -17.96 -10.49
CA ILE A 613 -1.85 -18.71 -10.39
C ILE A 613 -1.76 -19.96 -9.49
N ASP A 614 -0.56 -20.46 -9.20
CA ASP A 614 -0.31 -21.58 -8.28
C ASP A 614 -0.05 -21.08 -6.86
N ARG A 615 -1.07 -20.41 -6.30
CA ARG A 615 -1.04 -19.82 -4.95
C ARG A 615 -1.66 -20.77 -3.93
N GLN A 616 -1.15 -20.70 -2.70
CA GLN A 616 -1.77 -21.44 -1.59
C GLN A 616 -3.18 -20.92 -1.29
N ALA A 617 -4.02 -21.82 -0.81
CA ALA A 617 -5.32 -21.50 -0.22
C ALA A 617 -5.43 -22.21 1.13
N LEU A 618 -6.00 -21.53 2.13
CA LEU A 618 -6.12 -22.05 3.48
C LEU A 618 -7.58 -22.13 3.91
N GLU A 619 -8.00 -23.33 4.29
CA GLU A 619 -9.33 -23.59 4.86
C GLU A 619 -9.23 -23.74 6.39
N PHE A 620 -10.16 -23.12 7.11
CA PHE A 620 -10.33 -23.20 8.55
C PHE A 620 -11.77 -23.55 8.89
N GLU A 621 -11.98 -24.40 9.89
CA GLU A 621 -13.31 -24.73 10.43
C GLU A 621 -13.55 -23.87 11.68
N VAL A 622 -14.72 -23.21 11.74
CA VAL A 622 -15.12 -22.36 12.86
C VAL A 622 -16.36 -22.96 13.51
N GLU A 623 -16.18 -23.54 14.69
CA GLU A 623 -17.23 -24.22 15.46
C GLU A 623 -18.29 -23.23 15.99
N GLU A 624 -19.46 -23.74 16.38
CA GLU A 624 -20.67 -22.97 16.81
C GLU A 624 -20.46 -21.97 17.97
N ASP A 625 -19.41 -22.12 18.78
CA ASP A 625 -19.08 -21.20 19.90
C ASP A 625 -17.72 -20.50 19.71
N GLU A 626 -17.18 -20.55 18.48
CA GLU A 626 -15.82 -20.13 18.17
C GLU A 626 -15.77 -19.04 17.10
N PHE A 627 -14.67 -18.30 17.12
CA PHE A 627 -14.45 -17.14 16.27
C PHE A 627 -13.03 -17.16 15.73
N PHE A 628 -12.86 -16.71 14.48
CA PHE A 628 -11.56 -16.65 13.82
C PHE A 628 -11.12 -15.20 13.60
N PRO A 629 -10.15 -14.68 14.36
CA PRO A 629 -9.63 -13.34 14.20
C PRO A 629 -8.43 -13.31 13.24
N MET A 630 -8.23 -12.21 12.52
CA MET A 630 -6.98 -11.93 11.82
C MET A 630 -6.43 -10.54 12.19
N GLY A 631 -5.09 -10.47 12.27
CA GLY A 631 -4.31 -9.25 12.23
C GLY A 631 -3.34 -9.33 11.06
N ASP A 632 -2.76 -8.21 10.64
CA ASP A 632 -1.82 -8.11 9.51
C ASP A 632 -2.31 -8.80 8.22
N ASN A 633 -3.64 -8.93 8.08
CA ASN A 633 -4.34 -9.58 6.97
C ASN A 633 -3.90 -11.03 6.71
N SER A 634 -3.37 -11.74 7.72
CA SER A 634 -3.00 -13.16 7.57
C SER A 634 -3.31 -14.01 8.80
N PRO A 635 -3.50 -15.33 8.61
CA PRO A 635 -3.59 -16.31 9.71
C PRO A 635 -2.30 -16.47 10.53
N GLN A 636 -1.18 -15.82 10.16
CA GLN A 636 0.11 -15.93 10.86
C GLN A 636 0.50 -14.70 11.67
N SER A 637 -0.33 -13.67 11.75
CA SER A 637 -0.03 -12.50 12.60
C SER A 637 0.34 -12.95 14.00
N SER A 638 1.25 -12.21 14.65
CA SER A 638 1.84 -12.57 15.95
C SER A 638 0.79 -12.91 17.02
N ASP A 639 -0.40 -12.37 16.85
CA ASP A 639 -1.51 -12.37 17.78
C ASP A 639 -2.73 -13.15 17.23
N ALA A 640 -2.56 -13.83 16.08
CA ALA A 640 -3.54 -14.71 15.43
C ALA A 640 -2.88 -16.04 14.95
N ARG A 641 -1.67 -16.36 15.45
CA ARG A 641 -0.81 -17.45 14.97
C ARG A 641 -1.56 -18.79 14.94
N SER A 642 -2.13 -19.12 13.79
CA SER A 642 -2.88 -20.36 13.60
C SER A 642 -2.03 -21.57 14.00
N SER A 643 -0.73 -21.58 13.67
CA SER A 643 0.21 -22.63 14.07
C SER A 643 0.49 -22.66 15.58
N SER A 644 0.70 -21.50 16.22
CA SER A 644 1.02 -21.43 17.65
C SER A 644 -0.18 -21.80 18.53
N TRP A 645 -1.36 -21.26 18.22
CA TRP A 645 -2.59 -21.61 18.95
C TRP A 645 -2.97 -23.05 18.73
N PHE A 646 -2.85 -23.56 17.51
CA PHE A 646 -3.11 -24.98 17.25
C PHE A 646 -2.17 -25.87 18.07
N ASN A 647 -0.88 -25.54 18.12
CA ASN A 647 0.09 -26.29 18.91
C ASN A 647 -0.15 -26.19 20.43
N GLN A 648 -0.66 -25.07 20.93
CA GLN A 648 -0.83 -24.81 22.38
C GLN A 648 -2.20 -25.24 22.92
N VAL A 649 -3.26 -25.02 22.15
CA VAL A 649 -4.66 -25.21 22.56
C VAL A 649 -5.48 -26.08 21.60
N GLY A 650 -4.87 -26.61 20.53
CA GLY A 650 -5.49 -27.59 19.61
C GLY A 650 -6.43 -27.00 18.56
N ARG A 651 -6.50 -25.67 18.42
CA ARG A 651 -7.44 -24.96 17.53
C ARG A 651 -6.86 -23.66 16.99
N HIS A 652 -7.42 -23.16 15.89
CA HIS A 652 -7.04 -21.89 15.25
C HIS A 652 -7.93 -20.71 15.66
N THR A 653 -8.94 -20.98 16.45
CA THR A 653 -10.04 -20.10 16.83
C THR A 653 -9.99 -19.80 18.33
N PHE A 654 -10.85 -18.89 18.79
CA PHE A 654 -11.06 -18.67 20.22
C PHE A 654 -12.55 -18.80 20.58
N ASN A 655 -12.83 -19.24 21.80
CA ASN A 655 -14.19 -19.42 22.30
C ASN A 655 -14.82 -18.08 22.71
N ARG A 656 -16.13 -17.91 22.50
CA ARG A 656 -16.90 -16.70 22.87
C ARG A 656 -16.61 -16.18 24.28
N LYS A 657 -16.32 -17.05 25.25
CA LYS A 657 -16.03 -16.66 26.65
C LYS A 657 -14.78 -15.79 26.82
N LEU A 658 -13.92 -15.71 25.80
CA LEU A 658 -12.71 -14.88 25.83
C LEU A 658 -12.96 -13.45 25.32
N PHE A 659 -14.16 -13.13 24.80
CA PHE A 659 -14.50 -11.76 24.42
C PHE A 659 -14.39 -10.80 25.61
N ILE A 660 -13.82 -9.63 25.32
CA ILE A 660 -13.84 -8.48 26.22
C ILE A 660 -14.85 -7.45 25.71
N GLY A 661 -14.87 -7.18 24.40
CA GLY A 661 -15.78 -6.20 23.81
C GLY A 661 -15.41 -5.77 22.39
N GLU A 662 -16.12 -4.77 21.88
CA GLU A 662 -15.90 -4.15 20.58
C GLU A 662 -15.06 -2.88 20.73
N ALA A 663 -14.07 -2.68 19.86
CA ALA A 663 -13.31 -1.43 19.81
C ALA A 663 -14.17 -0.34 19.16
N LEU A 664 -14.57 0.68 19.93
CA LEU A 664 -15.50 1.72 19.46
C LEU A 664 -14.82 2.92 18.84
N LEU A 665 -13.80 3.48 19.52
CA LEU A 665 -13.34 4.85 19.27
C LEU A 665 -11.85 4.97 19.53
N ILE A 666 -11.13 5.61 18.61
CA ILE A 666 -9.82 6.18 18.89
C ILE A 666 -10.06 7.52 19.60
N TYR A 667 -9.78 7.60 20.90
CA TYR A 667 -10.10 8.79 21.70
C TYR A 667 -8.89 9.70 21.96
N TRP A 668 -7.68 9.19 21.74
CA TRP A 668 -6.45 9.95 21.92
C TRP A 668 -5.37 9.45 20.95
N PRO A 669 -5.44 9.88 19.68
CA PRO A 669 -4.40 9.61 18.69
C PRO A 669 -3.12 10.41 19.01
N HIS A 670 -2.04 10.13 18.29
CA HIS A 670 -0.81 10.93 18.33
C HIS A 670 -1.13 12.43 18.15
N PRO A 671 -0.60 13.34 18.98
CA PRO A 671 -0.81 14.79 18.80
C PRO A 671 -0.16 15.35 17.52
N ASP A 672 -0.83 16.26 16.82
CA ASP A 672 -0.17 17.02 15.75
C ASP A 672 0.97 17.89 16.33
N GLU A 673 2.06 17.99 15.57
CA GLU A 673 3.13 18.95 15.87
C GLU A 673 2.60 20.37 15.68
N ILE A 674 2.86 21.25 16.65
CA ILE A 674 2.59 22.68 16.47
C ILE A 674 3.56 23.18 15.39
N PRO A 675 3.07 23.72 14.26
CA PRO A 675 3.91 24.09 13.11
C PRO A 675 5.10 24.96 13.50
N GLY A 676 6.31 24.52 13.14
CA GLY A 676 7.55 25.26 13.36
C GLY A 676 8.09 25.25 14.80
N SER A 677 7.54 24.41 15.69
CA SER A 677 7.93 24.38 17.11
C SER A 677 8.58 23.08 17.58
N GLY A 678 8.43 21.95 16.86
CA GLY A 678 8.89 20.64 17.32
C GLY A 678 8.08 20.05 18.49
N VAL A 679 7.00 20.70 18.92
CA VAL A 679 6.22 20.31 20.11
C VAL A 679 4.86 19.74 19.70
N SER A 680 4.62 18.46 20.02
CA SER A 680 3.34 17.78 19.77
C SER A 680 2.44 17.78 21.01
N LEU A 681 1.59 18.81 21.14
CA LEU A 681 0.66 18.96 22.29
C LEU A 681 -0.83 18.96 21.88
N ILE A 682 -1.15 19.15 20.61
CA ILE A 682 -2.54 19.25 20.14
C ILE A 682 -3.01 17.86 19.73
N PRO A 683 -4.06 17.27 20.35
CA PRO A 683 -4.59 15.99 19.90
C PRO A 683 -4.93 16.05 18.40
N ASN A 684 -4.53 15.03 17.63
CA ASN A 684 -4.90 14.96 16.22
C ASN A 684 -6.40 14.67 16.09
N PHE A 685 -7.21 15.73 16.11
CA PHE A 685 -8.67 15.64 16.08
C PHE A 685 -9.20 14.92 14.84
N ARG A 686 -8.46 14.94 13.72
CA ARG A 686 -8.85 14.24 12.49
C ARG A 686 -8.83 12.72 12.64
N ARG A 687 -8.03 12.20 13.57
CA ARG A 687 -7.95 10.75 13.87
C ARG A 687 -8.82 10.33 15.04
N ILE A 688 -9.46 11.28 15.74
CA ILE A 688 -10.48 10.94 16.73
C ILE A 688 -11.73 10.53 15.94
N GLY A 689 -12.08 9.26 16.04
CA GLY A 689 -13.15 8.71 15.22
C GLY A 689 -13.54 7.31 15.63
N VAL A 690 -14.75 6.94 15.21
CA VAL A 690 -15.28 5.59 15.37
C VAL A 690 -14.38 4.63 14.59
N ILE A 691 -14.02 3.52 15.22
CA ILE A 691 -13.26 2.46 14.56
C ILE A 691 -14.23 1.76 13.61
N ARG A 692 -13.85 1.68 12.32
CA ARG A 692 -14.65 1.10 11.25
C ARG A 692 -14.02 -0.18 10.74
#